data_AF-A0A535A2Y1-F1
#
_entry.id   AF-A0A535A2Y1-F1
#
_cell.length_a   1.000
_cell.length_b   1.000
_cell.length_c   1.000
_cell.angle_alpha   90.00
_cell.angle_beta   90.00
_cell.angle_gamma   90.00
#
_symmetry.space_group_name_H-M   'P 1'
#
loop_
_entity.id
_entity.type
_entity.pdbx_description
1 polymer ?
#
loop_
_entity_poly.entity_id
_entity_poly.type
_entity_poly.pdbx_seq_one_letter_code
_entity_poly.pdbx_strand_id
1 'polypeptide(L)'
;MVASGSITVRAILSATAKTNGSGGTVMLVANGGGSSGRIDVEQRIDVTGGANGGTMKLMSSGDTILGTTPGGGPLLVADAAGDGTDGGEIDVAAGGQVRGNNGVTGLLRARGSAAAFLGDPGGIGGTFCIDATGALTLGGSSGGIDASGGQLGCGGCIALATENSGADLTLAVPLLVDASGLDGAAGEVDISAGGRAILRGDIDASAANGCGMLCIMALSDITLDAPAGALSADGPGGCVALCAGRDVVLGSPLVSAAATSTVSGNDAGSLCVASGRNITANGPVNVSASGPNAGGMIDVEACRDLSIGGAATLDADGGQGGGSGGTIFLLAGGSGFPGDATLSGQAHARGTAAPGAAAADLTGCTVHVGPTGLLDTRGDARARNTLKARTGLRVDAGALIATTGGDPTSRNFVTLPVGAPTPSPGAFSPLLAPGDVHFQPICTPSNQPPGCLVPCPVCGNGRVEYPETCDNGIANGPCQPCNANCRTFTCDDGNPCTIDTCDPLAGCMRSLIPGCTTTTTTTIAPPTTTTGSSTTTTSTSPGGTTTTIAPTTTTSTAATTSTTTVTQTTSTTSTTVAPSSTTTASSSTTTSTSSTAATSSTTSTTAPPECTADTPGACDDHDLCTRDTCVAGRCVHAPLASFDAVLCRLDGLTAAMQAAPATAVGGSRSQHKLETGVDRARAFTVAGQAAQGRRRTRQVGKAQQKLAAFIHAVQKGLRRKKIQPDLGARLLSLADAAMADLAPLRTGP
;
A
#
# COMPACT_ATOMS: atom_id res chain seq x y z
N MET A 1 21.46 -21.70 -14.48
CA MET A 1 22.47 -22.19 -13.53
C MET A 1 21.86 -22.19 -12.14
N VAL A 2 22.08 -23.24 -11.35
CA VAL A 2 21.72 -23.32 -9.93
C VAL A 2 23.00 -23.65 -9.17
N ALA A 3 23.25 -22.97 -8.06
CA ALA A 3 24.41 -23.20 -7.19
C ALA A 3 23.98 -23.34 -5.74
N SER A 4 24.64 -24.22 -4.98
CA SER A 4 24.53 -24.33 -3.52
C SER A 4 25.50 -23.37 -2.82
N GLY A 5 25.62 -22.16 -3.35
CA GLY A 5 26.60 -21.15 -2.98
C GLY A 5 26.47 -19.91 -3.87
N SER A 6 27.29 -18.89 -3.60
CA SER A 6 27.24 -17.62 -4.33
C SER A 6 27.63 -17.75 -5.81
N ILE A 7 27.03 -16.92 -6.66
CA ILE A 7 27.34 -16.81 -8.10
C ILE A 7 27.91 -15.42 -8.37
N THR A 8 29.10 -15.34 -8.98
CA THR A 8 29.68 -14.07 -9.45
C THR A 8 29.86 -14.07 -10.97
N VAL A 9 29.23 -13.12 -11.66
CA VAL A 9 29.32 -12.96 -13.11
C VAL A 9 30.50 -12.05 -13.44
N ARG A 10 31.66 -12.66 -13.70
CA ARG A 10 32.95 -11.98 -14.02
C ARG A 10 33.27 -11.89 -15.51
N ALA A 11 32.37 -12.34 -16.38
CA ALA A 11 32.48 -12.29 -17.84
C ALA A 11 31.10 -11.98 -18.45
N ILE A 12 31.09 -11.44 -19.68
CA ILE A 12 29.83 -11.16 -20.39
C ILE A 12 29.06 -12.46 -20.61
N LEU A 13 27.79 -12.48 -20.22
CA LEU A 13 26.92 -13.64 -20.34
C LEU A 13 25.79 -13.32 -21.33
N SER A 14 25.83 -13.93 -22.51
CA SER A 14 24.92 -13.59 -23.63
C SER A 14 24.06 -14.77 -24.05
N ALA A 15 22.76 -14.51 -24.23
CA ALA A 15 21.79 -15.37 -24.86
C ALA A 15 20.94 -14.57 -25.87
N THR A 16 21.59 -13.70 -26.66
CA THR A 16 20.92 -12.85 -27.64
C THR A 16 20.44 -13.61 -28.88
N ALA A 17 19.46 -13.03 -29.58
CA ALA A 17 18.92 -13.57 -30.83
C ALA A 17 19.06 -12.58 -32.00
N LYS A 18 19.05 -13.12 -33.23
CA LYS A 18 19.08 -12.34 -34.48
C LYS A 18 17.68 -11.81 -34.83
N THR A 19 17.60 -10.91 -35.82
CA THR A 19 16.45 -10.10 -36.34
C THR A 19 15.03 -10.68 -36.37
N ASN A 20 14.83 -11.98 -36.18
CA ASN A 20 13.53 -12.64 -36.24
C ASN A 20 13.28 -13.58 -35.04
N GLY A 21 14.22 -13.66 -34.09
CA GLY A 21 14.14 -14.53 -32.91
C GLY A 21 13.99 -13.73 -31.63
N SER A 22 13.12 -14.19 -30.74
CA SER A 22 13.03 -13.66 -29.38
C SER A 22 14.33 -13.93 -28.61
N GLY A 23 14.65 -13.03 -27.67
CA GLY A 23 15.82 -13.21 -26.81
C GLY A 23 15.74 -14.48 -25.96
N GLY A 24 16.91 -14.98 -25.56
CA GLY A 24 17.03 -16.21 -24.76
C GLY A 24 16.58 -16.05 -23.31
N THR A 25 16.86 -17.08 -22.49
CA THR A 25 16.58 -17.06 -21.05
C THR A 25 17.87 -17.29 -20.26
N VAL A 26 18.20 -16.34 -19.38
CA VAL A 26 19.28 -16.49 -18.39
C VAL A 26 18.65 -16.56 -17.00
N MET A 27 18.77 -17.73 -16.37
CA MET A 27 18.32 -17.94 -14.98
C MET A 27 19.53 -18.31 -14.11
N LEU A 28 19.80 -17.50 -13.09
CA LEU A 28 20.83 -17.72 -12.07
C LEU A 28 20.15 -17.87 -10.71
N VAL A 29 20.43 -18.98 -10.01
CA VAL A 29 19.83 -19.29 -8.70
C VAL A 29 20.94 -19.62 -7.71
N ALA A 30 21.07 -18.84 -6.64
CA ALA A 30 22.09 -19.01 -5.59
C ALA A 30 21.44 -19.38 -4.25
N ASN A 31 21.60 -20.64 -3.86
CA ASN A 31 21.01 -21.23 -2.65
C ASN A 31 22.08 -21.39 -1.55
N GLY A 32 21.88 -20.78 -0.39
CA GLY A 32 22.80 -20.83 0.74
C GLY A 32 22.21 -20.16 1.99
N GLY A 33 23.07 -19.83 2.96
CA GLY A 33 22.71 -18.89 4.02
C GLY A 33 22.93 -17.45 3.56
N GLY A 34 22.51 -16.46 4.35
CA GLY A 34 22.56 -15.03 3.96
C GLY A 34 23.94 -14.51 3.51
N SER A 35 25.04 -15.10 3.99
CA SER A 35 26.42 -14.78 3.58
C SER A 35 26.98 -15.68 2.46
N SER A 36 26.31 -16.77 2.10
CA SER A 36 26.80 -17.77 1.13
C SER A 36 25.86 -18.03 -0.06
N GLY A 37 24.67 -17.45 -0.09
CA GLY A 37 23.68 -17.58 -1.17
C GLY A 37 23.54 -16.33 -2.06
N ARG A 38 24.62 -15.57 -2.28
CA ARG A 38 24.59 -14.26 -2.97
C ARG A 38 24.69 -14.37 -4.49
N ILE A 39 24.02 -13.49 -5.23
CA ILE A 39 24.32 -13.20 -6.65
C ILE A 39 25.12 -11.89 -6.74
N ASP A 40 26.12 -11.85 -7.62
CA ASP A 40 26.98 -10.69 -7.81
C ASP A 40 27.28 -10.49 -9.30
N VAL A 41 26.86 -9.36 -9.86
CA VAL A 41 26.94 -9.09 -11.30
C VAL A 41 27.97 -7.98 -11.54
N GLU A 42 29.19 -8.39 -11.91
CA GLU A 42 30.31 -7.49 -12.22
C GLU A 42 30.49 -7.25 -13.74
N GLN A 43 29.66 -7.89 -14.58
CA GLN A 43 29.75 -7.85 -16.04
C GLN A 43 28.36 -7.93 -16.68
N ARG A 44 28.26 -7.48 -17.94
CA ARG A 44 27.00 -7.44 -18.69
C ARG A 44 26.37 -8.82 -18.86
N ILE A 45 25.09 -8.93 -18.51
CA ILE A 45 24.20 -10.03 -18.93
C ILE A 45 23.28 -9.49 -20.03
N ASP A 46 23.13 -10.25 -21.11
CA ASP A 46 22.44 -9.80 -22.32
C ASP A 46 21.53 -10.88 -22.90
N VAL A 47 20.23 -10.59 -22.94
CA VAL A 47 19.18 -11.41 -23.56
C VAL A 47 18.40 -10.63 -24.62
N THR A 48 19.03 -9.63 -25.26
CA THR A 48 18.44 -8.86 -26.37
C THR A 48 17.88 -9.77 -27.47
N GLY A 49 16.63 -9.52 -27.86
CA GLY A 49 15.97 -10.19 -28.99
C GLY A 49 16.03 -9.38 -30.27
N GLY A 50 16.04 -10.07 -31.42
CA GLY A 50 15.77 -9.43 -32.72
C GLY A 50 14.30 -9.43 -33.10
N ALA A 51 13.50 -10.30 -32.47
CA ALA A 51 12.09 -10.02 -32.18
C ALA A 51 12.02 -9.46 -30.74
N ASN A 52 11.03 -9.86 -29.95
CA ASN A 52 10.88 -9.44 -28.54
C ASN A 52 12.11 -9.79 -27.68
N GLY A 53 12.38 -8.97 -26.66
CA GLY A 53 13.42 -9.20 -25.66
C GLY A 53 13.28 -10.53 -24.90
N GLY A 54 14.40 -11.03 -24.38
CA GLY A 54 14.45 -12.30 -23.64
C GLY A 54 14.01 -12.19 -22.19
N THR A 55 14.38 -13.18 -21.37
CA THR A 55 14.10 -13.15 -19.92
C THR A 55 15.36 -13.37 -19.08
N MET A 56 15.52 -12.57 -18.02
CA MET A 56 16.53 -12.73 -16.99
C MET A 56 15.88 -12.96 -15.63
N LYS A 57 16.42 -13.92 -14.87
CA LYS A 57 15.97 -14.23 -13.51
C LYS A 57 17.18 -14.41 -12.61
N LEU A 58 17.34 -13.53 -11.63
CA LEU A 58 18.38 -13.59 -10.61
C LEU A 58 17.70 -13.89 -9.28
N MET A 59 17.83 -15.11 -8.78
CA MET A 59 17.20 -15.55 -7.53
C MET A 59 18.28 -15.89 -6.50
N SER A 60 18.41 -15.09 -5.46
CA SER A 60 19.40 -15.28 -4.39
C SER A 60 18.74 -15.49 -3.03
N SER A 61 19.44 -16.19 -2.14
CA SER A 61 19.01 -16.44 -0.75
C SER A 61 19.79 -15.59 0.27
N GLY A 62 20.80 -14.87 -0.19
CA GLY A 62 21.41 -13.73 0.49
C GLY A 62 21.24 -12.46 -0.36
N ASP A 63 22.26 -11.59 -0.38
CA ASP A 63 22.25 -10.38 -1.22
C ASP A 63 22.21 -10.70 -2.73
N THR A 64 21.59 -9.82 -3.54
CA THR A 64 21.94 -9.65 -4.96
C THR A 64 22.63 -8.30 -5.15
N ILE A 65 23.86 -8.32 -5.66
CA ILE A 65 24.61 -7.10 -5.98
C ILE A 65 24.66 -6.87 -7.48
N LEU A 66 24.18 -5.70 -7.89
CA LEU A 66 24.14 -5.22 -9.26
C LEU A 66 25.24 -4.18 -9.43
N GLY A 67 26.42 -4.62 -9.87
CA GLY A 67 27.59 -3.75 -10.07
C GLY A 67 27.48 -2.88 -11.32
N THR A 68 28.63 -2.53 -11.90
CA THR A 68 28.71 -1.71 -13.12
C THR A 68 29.54 -2.42 -14.19
N THR A 69 29.10 -2.38 -15.45
CA THR A 69 29.86 -2.93 -16.58
C THR A 69 31.20 -2.20 -16.75
N PRO A 70 32.36 -2.88 -16.65
CA PRO A 70 33.66 -2.26 -16.87
C PRO A 70 33.81 -1.77 -18.31
N GLY A 71 34.19 -0.50 -18.49
CA GLY A 71 34.14 0.20 -19.79
C GLY A 71 32.83 0.93 -20.06
N GLY A 72 31.82 0.78 -19.19
CA GLY A 72 30.53 1.47 -19.27
C GLY A 72 29.45 0.70 -20.06
N GLY A 73 28.30 1.35 -20.23
CA GLY A 73 27.09 0.74 -20.78
C GLY A 73 26.26 -0.05 -19.75
N PRO A 74 25.12 -0.61 -20.17
CA PRO A 74 24.19 -1.30 -19.27
C PRO A 74 24.76 -2.61 -18.72
N LEU A 75 24.27 -2.99 -17.53
CA LEU A 75 24.61 -4.20 -16.79
C LEU A 75 23.69 -5.37 -17.15
N LEU A 76 22.38 -5.15 -17.10
CA LEU A 76 21.37 -6.13 -17.48
C LEU A 76 20.64 -5.60 -18.72
N VAL A 77 20.62 -6.37 -19.81
CA VAL A 77 19.97 -6.00 -21.07
C VAL A 77 18.97 -7.07 -21.50
N ALA A 78 17.71 -6.68 -21.70
CA ALA A 78 16.63 -7.49 -22.28
C ALA A 78 15.86 -6.71 -23.34
N ASP A 79 16.56 -5.89 -24.15
CA ASP A 79 15.93 -5.06 -25.18
C ASP A 79 15.29 -5.89 -26.31
N ALA A 80 14.34 -5.27 -26.99
CA ALA A 80 13.95 -5.66 -28.34
C ALA A 80 14.74 -4.86 -29.40
N ALA A 81 15.03 -5.50 -30.53
CA ALA A 81 15.76 -4.88 -31.66
C ALA A 81 15.09 -5.13 -33.03
N GLY A 82 13.82 -5.54 -33.03
CA GLY A 82 13.02 -5.78 -34.23
C GLY A 82 12.17 -4.58 -34.65
N ASP A 83 11.20 -4.86 -35.52
CA ASP A 83 10.21 -3.91 -36.02
C ASP A 83 8.97 -3.94 -35.10
N GLY A 84 8.79 -2.91 -34.26
CA GLY A 84 7.64 -2.81 -33.35
C GLY A 84 7.55 -3.92 -32.28
N THR A 85 8.69 -4.31 -31.70
CA THR A 85 8.81 -5.53 -30.86
C THR A 85 8.98 -5.23 -29.37
N ASP A 86 8.38 -6.07 -28.51
CA ASP A 86 8.28 -5.81 -27.06
C ASP A 86 9.58 -6.09 -26.30
N GLY A 87 9.89 -5.25 -25.31
CA GLY A 87 10.98 -5.45 -24.35
C GLY A 87 10.79 -6.71 -23.48
N GLY A 88 11.90 -7.21 -22.95
CA GLY A 88 11.95 -8.47 -22.20
C GLY A 88 11.60 -8.36 -20.72
N GLU A 89 11.83 -9.45 -19.99
CA GLU A 89 11.60 -9.58 -18.54
C GLU A 89 12.92 -9.58 -17.77
N ILE A 90 13.03 -8.80 -16.70
CA ILE A 90 14.17 -8.79 -15.78
C ILE A 90 13.65 -8.93 -14.35
N ASP A 91 13.78 -10.12 -13.78
CA ASP A 91 13.35 -10.47 -12.42
C ASP A 91 14.57 -10.65 -11.51
N VAL A 92 14.56 -9.98 -10.35
CA VAL A 92 15.62 -10.01 -9.34
C VAL A 92 15.01 -10.20 -7.96
N ALA A 93 15.03 -11.42 -7.45
CA ALA A 93 14.58 -11.77 -6.10
C ALA A 93 15.79 -12.03 -5.19
N ALA A 94 15.80 -11.47 -3.97
CA ALA A 94 16.88 -11.66 -3.01
C ALA A 94 16.37 -11.85 -1.57
N GLY A 95 16.73 -12.97 -0.93
CA GLY A 95 16.50 -13.23 0.50
C GLY A 95 17.29 -12.31 1.46
N GLY A 96 18.21 -11.50 0.92
CA GLY A 96 18.94 -10.44 1.59
C GLY A 96 18.67 -9.07 0.95
N GLN A 97 19.71 -8.26 0.76
CA GLN A 97 19.58 -6.93 0.15
C GLN A 97 19.74 -6.98 -1.38
N VAL A 98 19.07 -6.08 -2.11
CA VAL A 98 19.41 -5.78 -3.51
C VAL A 98 20.10 -4.42 -3.57
N ARG A 99 21.35 -4.37 -4.06
CA ARG A 99 22.12 -3.11 -4.01
C ARG A 99 23.19 -2.93 -5.08
N GLY A 100 23.52 -1.66 -5.36
CA GLY A 100 24.71 -1.29 -6.13
C GLY A 100 26.02 -1.67 -5.43
N ASN A 101 27.04 -2.02 -6.21
CA ASN A 101 28.39 -2.25 -5.68
C ASN A 101 28.99 -0.92 -5.20
N ASN A 102 29.40 -0.84 -3.94
CA ASN A 102 29.77 0.41 -3.26
C ASN A 102 28.71 1.53 -3.40
N GLY A 103 27.42 1.17 -3.51
CA GLY A 103 26.33 2.13 -3.74
C GLY A 103 26.16 2.59 -5.18
N VAL A 104 26.92 2.02 -6.13
CA VAL A 104 26.80 2.30 -7.57
C VAL A 104 26.23 1.08 -8.30
N THR A 105 25.10 1.30 -8.98
CA THR A 105 24.42 0.34 -9.85
C THR A 105 24.70 0.72 -11.31
N GLY A 106 24.85 -0.26 -12.19
CA GLY A 106 24.88 -0.06 -13.64
C GLY A 106 23.46 -0.08 -14.23
N LEU A 107 23.21 0.71 -15.27
CA LEU A 107 21.92 0.78 -15.96
C LEU A 107 21.35 -0.61 -16.29
N LEU A 108 20.10 -0.86 -15.87
CA LEU A 108 19.31 -2.03 -16.24
C LEU A 108 18.35 -1.61 -17.36
N ARG A 109 18.27 -2.36 -18.47
CA ARG A 109 17.48 -1.94 -19.64
C ARG A 109 16.70 -3.09 -20.28
N ALA A 110 15.42 -2.83 -20.60
CA ALA A 110 14.55 -3.73 -21.34
C ALA A 110 13.57 -2.91 -22.19
N ARG A 111 14.07 -2.18 -23.19
CA ARG A 111 13.19 -1.32 -24.03
C ARG A 111 12.44 -2.09 -25.11
N GLY A 112 11.25 -1.60 -25.43
CA GLY A 112 10.57 -1.90 -26.69
C GLY A 112 11.27 -1.21 -27.87
N SER A 113 11.13 -1.76 -29.08
CA SER A 113 11.69 -1.15 -30.29
C SER A 113 10.66 -0.30 -31.04
N ALA A 114 11.12 0.75 -31.72
CA ALA A 114 10.27 1.49 -32.66
C ALA A 114 9.89 0.60 -33.87
N ALA A 115 8.78 0.93 -34.53
CA ALA A 115 8.47 0.37 -35.84
C ALA A 115 9.42 0.90 -36.93
N ALA A 116 9.63 0.11 -37.99
CA ALA A 116 10.47 0.47 -39.13
C ALA A 116 9.78 1.46 -40.09
N PHE A 117 8.44 1.53 -40.04
CA PHE A 117 7.63 2.47 -40.83
C PHE A 117 7.01 3.55 -39.93
N LEU A 118 6.98 4.79 -40.45
CA LEU A 118 6.40 5.93 -39.74
C LEU A 118 4.88 5.81 -39.67
N GLY A 119 4.34 5.64 -38.46
CA GLY A 119 2.90 5.53 -38.20
C GLY A 119 2.46 4.15 -37.70
N ASP A 120 3.30 3.13 -37.83
CA ASP A 120 3.07 1.83 -37.18
C ASP A 120 3.45 1.91 -35.68
N PRO A 121 2.74 1.18 -34.79
CA PRO A 121 2.99 1.21 -33.36
C PRO A 121 4.30 0.50 -33.01
N GLY A 122 5.14 1.17 -32.20
CA GLY A 122 6.30 0.55 -31.57
C GLY A 122 5.92 -0.53 -30.56
N GLY A 123 6.89 -1.37 -30.21
CA GLY A 123 6.71 -2.41 -29.21
C GLY A 123 6.62 -1.86 -27.79
N ILE A 124 6.03 -2.65 -26.89
CA ILE A 124 5.83 -2.28 -25.49
C ILE A 124 7.16 -2.36 -24.73
N GLY A 125 7.37 -1.48 -23.74
CA GLY A 125 8.48 -1.58 -22.81
C GLY A 125 8.49 -2.88 -22.00
N GLY A 126 9.67 -3.29 -21.53
CA GLY A 126 9.86 -4.52 -20.79
C GLY A 126 9.31 -4.49 -19.35
N THR A 127 9.48 -5.59 -18.63
CA THR A 127 8.99 -5.74 -17.26
C THR A 127 10.12 -6.02 -16.28
N PHE A 128 10.22 -5.18 -15.25
CA PHE A 128 11.15 -5.32 -14.13
C PHE A 128 10.40 -5.73 -12.87
N CYS A 129 10.90 -6.75 -12.19
CA CYS A 129 10.55 -7.09 -10.81
C CYS A 129 11.85 -7.08 -10.01
N ILE A 130 11.92 -6.32 -8.92
CA ILE A 130 13.05 -6.34 -7.99
C ILE A 130 12.51 -6.44 -6.56
N ASP A 131 12.55 -7.65 -6.03
CA ASP A 131 11.99 -8.00 -4.73
C ASP A 131 13.14 -8.33 -3.76
N ALA A 132 13.25 -7.57 -2.67
CA ALA A 132 14.27 -7.76 -1.64
C ALA A 132 13.62 -8.06 -0.29
N THR A 133 13.98 -9.17 0.34
CA THR A 133 13.56 -9.43 1.72
C THR A 133 14.20 -8.41 2.67
N GLY A 134 15.42 -7.94 2.37
CA GLY A 134 16.10 -6.82 3.03
C GLY A 134 15.92 -5.47 2.31
N ALA A 135 16.83 -4.53 2.59
CA ALA A 135 16.84 -3.21 1.95
C ALA A 135 17.14 -3.27 0.44
N LEU A 136 16.52 -2.36 -0.32
CA LEU A 136 16.76 -2.16 -1.75
C LEU A 136 17.42 -0.78 -1.97
N THR A 137 18.62 -0.75 -2.54
CA THR A 137 19.41 0.49 -2.72
C THR A 137 20.05 0.56 -4.10
N LEU A 138 19.42 1.32 -5.00
CA LEU A 138 19.94 1.58 -6.35
C LEU A 138 20.53 3.01 -6.39
N GLY A 139 21.77 3.16 -6.86
CA GLY A 139 22.47 4.46 -6.78
C GLY A 139 23.50 4.71 -7.89
N GLY A 140 23.90 5.99 -8.03
CA GLY A 140 25.03 6.42 -8.85
C GLY A 140 24.66 6.84 -10.28
N SER A 141 25.41 7.79 -10.83
CA SER A 141 25.09 8.48 -12.11
C SER A 141 25.23 7.64 -13.38
N SER A 142 25.72 6.39 -13.28
CA SER A 142 25.72 5.39 -14.36
C SER A 142 24.61 4.35 -14.24
N GLY A 143 23.77 4.47 -13.21
CA GLY A 143 22.65 3.58 -12.92
C GLY A 143 21.33 4.06 -13.52
N GLY A 144 20.32 3.21 -13.40
CA GLY A 144 18.96 3.49 -13.82
C GLY A 144 18.21 2.19 -14.11
N ILE A 145 16.89 2.31 -14.26
CA ILE A 145 16.06 1.27 -14.87
C ILE A 145 15.32 1.90 -16.04
N ASP A 146 15.53 1.35 -17.23
CA ASP A 146 14.97 1.86 -18.48
C ASP A 146 14.10 0.76 -19.13
N ALA A 147 12.79 0.96 -19.04
CA ALA A 147 11.74 0.13 -19.59
C ALA A 147 10.84 0.94 -20.55
N SER A 148 11.40 1.93 -21.24
CA SER A 148 10.67 2.79 -22.17
C SER A 148 10.07 1.99 -23.34
N GLY A 149 8.94 2.47 -23.84
CA GLY A 149 8.31 1.96 -25.06
C GLY A 149 9.06 2.33 -26.34
N GLY A 150 8.76 1.62 -27.43
CA GLY A 150 9.08 2.10 -28.77
C GLY A 150 8.30 3.38 -29.11
N GLN A 151 8.70 4.09 -30.17
CA GLN A 151 7.89 5.20 -30.70
C GLN A 151 6.52 4.69 -31.16
N LEU A 152 5.43 5.33 -30.70
CA LEU A 152 4.03 4.88 -30.81
C LEU A 152 3.70 3.57 -30.07
N GLY A 153 4.65 3.02 -29.30
CA GLY A 153 4.44 1.90 -28.40
C GLY A 153 4.04 2.36 -27.00
N CYS A 154 3.83 1.40 -26.09
CA CYS A 154 3.53 1.70 -24.68
C CYS A 154 4.76 1.51 -23.78
N GLY A 155 4.79 2.23 -22.66
CA GLY A 155 5.79 2.04 -21.62
C GLY A 155 5.67 0.69 -20.91
N GLY A 156 6.76 0.26 -20.27
CA GLY A 156 6.85 -1.03 -19.59
C GLY A 156 6.21 -1.07 -18.20
N CYS A 157 6.70 -1.98 -17.35
CA CYS A 157 6.35 -2.00 -15.92
C CYS A 157 7.60 -2.14 -15.06
N ILE A 158 7.68 -1.37 -13.98
CA ILE A 158 8.74 -1.48 -12.96
C ILE A 158 8.07 -1.71 -11.60
N ALA A 159 8.25 -2.89 -11.02
CA ALA A 159 7.83 -3.23 -9.67
C ALA A 159 9.06 -3.39 -8.75
N LEU A 160 9.11 -2.62 -7.66
CA LEU A 160 10.22 -2.61 -6.69
C LEU A 160 9.65 -2.81 -5.28
N ALA A 161 10.03 -3.90 -4.61
CA ALA A 161 9.49 -4.25 -3.30
C ALA A 161 10.58 -4.52 -2.24
N THR A 162 10.31 -4.13 -0.99
CA THR A 162 10.99 -4.67 0.19
C THR A 162 10.00 -5.35 1.14
N GLU A 163 10.28 -6.59 1.54
CA GLU A 163 9.29 -7.44 2.25
C GLU A 163 9.30 -7.24 3.77
N ASN A 164 10.47 -7.12 4.41
CA ASN A 164 10.53 -7.00 5.87
C ASN A 164 10.09 -5.62 6.36
N SER A 165 9.35 -5.58 7.47
CA SER A 165 9.09 -4.32 8.18
C SER A 165 10.41 -3.66 8.61
N GLY A 166 10.55 -2.36 8.35
CA GLY A 166 11.79 -1.60 8.54
C GLY A 166 12.84 -1.72 7.41
N ALA A 167 12.57 -2.46 6.33
CA ALA A 167 13.47 -2.52 5.17
C ALA A 167 13.34 -1.27 4.28
N ASP A 168 14.20 -0.27 4.52
CA ASP A 168 14.23 0.97 3.73
C ASP A 168 14.57 0.70 2.25
N LEU A 169 13.87 1.41 1.36
CA LEU A 169 14.01 1.38 -0.10
C LEU A 169 14.54 2.75 -0.55
N THR A 170 15.71 2.78 -1.20
CA THR A 170 16.39 4.02 -1.63
C THR A 170 16.69 4.01 -3.12
N LEU A 171 16.23 5.05 -3.82
CA LEU A 171 16.42 5.25 -5.26
C LEU A 171 17.19 6.54 -5.52
N ALA A 172 18.48 6.41 -5.85
CA ALA A 172 19.37 7.49 -6.29
C ALA A 172 19.85 7.25 -7.73
N VAL A 173 18.93 6.74 -8.57
CA VAL A 173 19.05 6.51 -10.02
C VAL A 173 17.71 6.83 -10.68
N PRO A 174 17.66 7.14 -11.99
CA PRO A 174 16.38 7.34 -12.67
C PRO A 174 15.66 6.03 -12.99
N LEU A 175 14.32 6.07 -13.02
CA LEU A 175 13.45 5.03 -13.55
C LEU A 175 12.67 5.60 -14.75
N LEU A 176 12.64 4.90 -15.88
CA LEU A 176 11.91 5.32 -17.08
C LEU A 176 10.94 4.22 -17.53
N VAL A 177 9.67 4.58 -17.66
CA VAL A 177 8.61 3.81 -18.31
C VAL A 177 7.82 4.69 -19.29
N ASP A 178 8.47 5.70 -19.85
CA ASP A 178 7.85 6.67 -20.77
C ASP A 178 7.45 6.04 -22.11
N ALA A 179 6.56 6.75 -22.83
CA ALA A 179 6.13 6.40 -24.18
C ALA A 179 6.14 7.64 -25.07
N SER A 180 6.80 7.52 -26.23
CA SER A 180 6.95 8.62 -27.20
C SER A 180 6.00 8.46 -28.39
N GLY A 181 5.55 9.58 -28.97
CA GLY A 181 4.58 9.60 -30.07
C GLY A 181 3.14 9.83 -29.62
N LEU A 182 2.21 9.93 -30.58
CA LEU A 182 0.84 10.41 -30.34
C LEU A 182 -0.11 9.33 -29.78
N ASP A 183 0.10 8.05 -30.08
CA ASP A 183 -0.81 6.96 -29.70
C ASP A 183 -0.26 6.06 -28.58
N GLY A 184 0.97 6.34 -28.11
CA GLY A 184 1.60 5.61 -27.02
C GLY A 184 1.06 5.99 -25.64
N ALA A 185 0.96 5.00 -24.74
CA ALA A 185 0.62 5.20 -23.33
C ALA A 185 1.79 4.80 -22.43
N ALA A 186 2.04 5.59 -21.39
CA ALA A 186 3.14 5.31 -20.46
C ALA A 186 2.89 4.06 -19.60
N GLY A 187 3.95 3.60 -18.97
CA GLY A 187 3.95 2.39 -18.16
C GLY A 187 3.44 2.57 -16.73
N GLU A 188 3.64 1.52 -15.94
CA GLU A 188 3.34 1.49 -14.50
C GLU A 188 4.63 1.34 -13.68
N VAL A 189 4.82 2.22 -12.69
CA VAL A 189 5.83 2.09 -11.64
C VAL A 189 5.13 1.83 -10.31
N ASP A 190 5.45 0.72 -9.66
CA ASP A 190 4.92 0.32 -8.35
C ASP A 190 6.08 0.12 -7.38
N ILE A 191 6.08 0.86 -6.27
CA ILE A 191 7.13 0.86 -5.25
C ILE A 191 6.48 0.53 -3.91
N SER A 192 6.93 -0.53 -3.25
CA SER A 192 6.44 -0.96 -1.94
C SER A 192 7.61 -1.09 -0.96
N ALA A 193 7.66 -0.23 0.06
CA ALA A 193 8.72 -0.21 1.05
C ALA A 193 8.22 -0.72 2.42
N GLY A 194 8.78 -1.83 2.91
CA GLY A 194 8.57 -2.30 4.28
C GLY A 194 9.13 -1.34 5.35
N GLY A 195 10.09 -0.47 4.98
CA GLY A 195 10.59 0.66 5.78
C GLY A 195 10.13 2.01 5.23
N ARG A 196 11.09 2.93 5.06
CA ARG A 196 10.94 4.19 4.31
C ARG A 196 11.11 4.00 2.81
N ALA A 197 10.48 4.87 2.02
CA ALA A 197 10.84 5.09 0.62
C ALA A 197 11.58 6.44 0.49
N ILE A 198 12.83 6.41 0.03
CA ILE A 198 13.70 7.59 -0.11
C ILE A 198 14.05 7.77 -1.58
N LEU A 199 13.50 8.79 -2.22
CA LEU A 199 13.67 9.05 -3.66
C LEU A 199 14.54 10.29 -3.90
N ARG A 200 15.56 10.10 -4.73
CA ARG A 200 16.66 11.04 -5.03
C ARG A 200 17.03 11.10 -6.52
N GLY A 201 16.55 10.17 -7.32
CA GLY A 201 16.57 10.20 -8.79
C GLY A 201 15.16 10.28 -9.36
N ASP A 202 15.08 10.56 -10.65
CA ASP A 202 13.82 10.88 -11.34
C ASP A 202 13.03 9.63 -11.78
N ILE A 203 11.71 9.65 -11.66
CA ILE A 203 10.81 8.62 -12.17
C ILE A 203 9.96 9.25 -13.28
N ASP A 204 10.14 8.80 -14.51
CA ASP A 204 9.37 9.25 -15.67
C ASP A 204 8.45 8.15 -16.19
N ALA A 205 7.14 8.40 -16.06
CA ALA A 205 6.05 7.63 -16.61
C ALA A 205 5.17 8.52 -17.52
N SER A 206 5.77 9.38 -18.34
CA SER A 206 5.05 10.34 -19.19
C SER A 206 4.72 9.81 -20.59
N ALA A 207 3.60 10.28 -21.16
CA ALA A 207 3.22 10.05 -22.55
C ALA A 207 2.38 11.21 -23.12
N ALA A 208 2.34 11.36 -24.45
CA ALA A 208 1.70 12.51 -25.08
C ALA A 208 0.15 12.49 -25.01
N ASN A 209 -0.49 11.32 -25.22
CA ASN A 209 -1.95 11.17 -25.13
C ASN A 209 -2.43 9.93 -24.35
N GLY A 210 -1.54 9.19 -23.68
CA GLY A 210 -1.91 8.09 -22.78
C GLY A 210 -1.60 8.40 -21.31
N CYS A 211 -2.20 7.64 -20.39
CA CYS A 211 -1.99 7.79 -18.95
C CYS A 211 -0.79 6.98 -18.45
N GLY A 212 0.09 7.61 -17.66
CA GLY A 212 1.05 6.90 -16.81
C GLY A 212 0.49 6.58 -15.43
N MET A 213 1.06 5.57 -14.77
CA MET A 213 0.73 5.24 -13.38
C MET A 213 1.97 5.11 -12.50
N LEU A 214 2.03 5.90 -11.44
CA LEU A 214 3.03 5.80 -10.38
C LEU A 214 2.33 5.54 -9.04
N CYS A 215 2.75 4.49 -8.35
CA CYS A 215 2.28 4.10 -7.03
C CYS A 215 3.48 3.91 -6.11
N ILE A 216 3.53 4.63 -4.99
CA ILE A 216 4.57 4.50 -3.96
C ILE A 216 3.88 4.29 -2.61
N MET A 217 4.16 3.15 -1.99
CA MET A 217 3.68 2.78 -0.66
C MET A 217 4.88 2.57 0.27
N ALA A 218 4.79 3.05 1.50
CA ALA A 218 5.80 2.81 2.53
C ALA A 218 5.14 2.58 3.89
N LEU A 219 5.57 1.55 4.64
CA LEU A 219 5.05 1.32 6.00
C LEU A 219 5.55 2.39 6.98
N SER A 220 6.68 3.04 6.70
CA SER A 220 7.17 4.20 7.45
C SER A 220 6.97 5.51 6.69
N ASP A 221 8.04 6.24 6.38
CA ASP A 221 7.99 7.61 5.85
C ASP A 221 8.32 7.62 4.34
N ILE A 222 7.67 8.47 3.55
CA ILE A 222 8.05 8.76 2.14
C ILE A 222 8.79 10.09 2.11
N THR A 223 10.04 10.09 1.65
CA THR A 223 10.86 11.30 1.51
C THR A 223 11.29 11.49 0.06
N LEU A 224 10.94 12.64 -0.50
CA LEU A 224 11.35 13.06 -1.84
C LEU A 224 12.41 14.16 -1.73
N ASP A 225 13.67 13.76 -1.87
CA ASP A 225 14.88 14.60 -1.82
C ASP A 225 15.46 14.88 -3.23
N ALA A 226 14.71 14.49 -4.27
CA ALA A 226 15.15 14.44 -5.66
C ALA A 226 15.17 15.83 -6.36
N PRO A 227 15.84 15.98 -7.53
CA PRO A 227 15.86 17.23 -8.27
C PRO A 227 14.49 17.58 -8.89
N ALA A 228 14.44 18.68 -9.65
CA ALA A 228 13.20 19.17 -10.24
C ALA A 228 12.70 18.28 -11.39
N GLY A 229 11.47 17.78 -11.30
CA GLY A 229 10.84 16.87 -12.26
C GLY A 229 10.79 15.40 -11.82
N ALA A 230 11.21 15.09 -10.59
CA ALA A 230 11.55 13.72 -10.23
C ALA A 230 10.42 12.70 -10.07
N LEU A 231 9.13 13.08 -10.13
CA LEU A 231 8.04 12.15 -10.37
C LEU A 231 7.14 12.72 -11.46
N SER A 232 7.22 12.17 -12.67
CA SER A 232 6.37 12.55 -13.79
C SER A 232 5.47 11.39 -14.20
N ALA A 233 4.19 11.68 -14.38
CA ALA A 233 3.19 10.83 -15.02
C ALA A 233 2.35 11.68 -15.98
N ASP A 234 3.02 12.60 -16.71
CA ASP A 234 2.37 13.54 -17.62
C ASP A 234 1.65 12.81 -18.77
N GLY A 235 0.52 13.38 -19.17
CA GLY A 235 -0.40 12.78 -20.14
C GLY A 235 -1.85 12.78 -19.64
N PRO A 236 -2.82 12.55 -20.54
CA PRO A 236 -4.24 12.58 -20.19
C PRO A 236 -4.58 11.52 -19.13
N GLY A 237 -5.21 11.94 -18.02
CA GLY A 237 -5.59 11.05 -16.93
C GLY A 237 -4.44 10.35 -16.19
N GLY A 238 -3.19 10.83 -16.31
CA GLY A 238 -2.04 10.30 -15.56
C GLY A 238 -2.26 10.27 -14.04
N CYS A 239 -1.66 9.33 -13.32
CA CYS A 239 -1.96 9.12 -11.90
C CYS A 239 -0.71 8.88 -11.05
N VAL A 240 -0.49 9.74 -10.05
CA VAL A 240 0.52 9.58 -9.00
C VAL A 240 -0.17 9.31 -7.67
N ALA A 241 0.20 8.24 -6.97
CA ALA A 241 -0.33 7.87 -5.67
C ALA A 241 0.81 7.62 -4.67
N LEU A 242 0.83 8.35 -3.56
CA LEU A 242 1.83 8.26 -2.49
C LEU A 242 1.12 7.91 -1.16
N CYS A 243 1.47 6.79 -0.53
CA CYS A 243 0.83 6.32 0.71
C CYS A 243 1.89 5.95 1.77
N ALA A 244 2.03 6.76 2.82
CA ALA A 244 2.94 6.48 3.93
C ALA A 244 2.19 6.03 5.20
N GLY A 245 2.69 5.03 5.91
CA GLY A 245 2.20 4.67 7.25
C GLY A 245 2.52 5.73 8.31
N ARG A 246 3.50 6.61 8.03
CA ARG A 246 3.92 7.72 8.89
C ARG A 246 3.87 9.05 8.12
N ASP A 247 5.01 9.69 7.84
CA ASP A 247 5.05 11.03 7.22
C ASP A 247 5.27 10.98 5.69
N VAL A 248 4.83 12.03 4.99
CA VAL A 248 5.24 12.32 3.60
C VAL A 248 5.91 13.70 3.53
N VAL A 249 7.08 13.77 2.90
CA VAL A 249 7.83 15.01 2.66
C VAL A 249 8.07 15.22 1.17
N LEU A 250 7.48 16.28 0.61
CA LEU A 250 7.67 16.72 -0.78
C LEU A 250 8.60 17.95 -0.78
N GLY A 251 9.92 17.74 -0.86
CA GLY A 251 10.94 18.78 -0.62
C GLY A 251 11.18 19.78 -1.76
N SER A 252 10.91 19.40 -3.01
CA SER A 252 11.36 20.06 -4.25
C SER A 252 10.25 20.05 -5.34
N PRO A 253 10.48 20.53 -6.59
CA PRO A 253 9.53 20.40 -7.70
C PRO A 253 9.37 18.93 -8.10
N LEU A 254 8.30 18.27 -7.64
CA LEU A 254 8.33 16.81 -7.45
C LEU A 254 7.21 16.00 -8.10
N VAL A 255 6.10 16.61 -8.50
CA VAL A 255 4.99 15.87 -9.12
C VAL A 255 4.49 16.62 -10.33
N SER A 256 4.57 15.98 -11.50
CA SER A 256 3.78 16.36 -12.67
C SER A 256 2.89 15.18 -13.09
N ALA A 257 1.60 15.45 -13.28
CA ALA A 257 0.65 14.55 -13.94
C ALA A 257 -0.33 15.41 -14.77
N ALA A 258 0.24 16.33 -15.54
CA ALA A 258 -0.45 17.36 -16.30
C ALA A 258 -0.83 16.85 -17.71
N ALA A 259 -1.94 17.34 -18.24
CA ALA A 259 -2.29 17.09 -19.64
C ALA A 259 -1.72 18.22 -20.52
N THR A 260 -0.63 17.92 -21.23
CA THR A 260 -0.05 18.80 -22.27
C THR A 260 -0.85 18.80 -23.57
N SER A 261 -1.72 17.81 -23.77
CA SER A 261 -2.54 17.67 -24.98
C SER A 261 -3.61 18.75 -25.10
N THR A 262 -3.72 19.35 -26.29
CA THR A 262 -4.72 20.39 -26.61
C THR A 262 -5.98 19.83 -27.27
N VAL A 263 -6.06 18.51 -27.47
CA VAL A 263 -7.22 17.80 -28.03
C VAL A 263 -8.30 17.66 -26.96
N SER A 264 -9.56 17.94 -27.29
CA SER A 264 -10.69 17.91 -26.34
C SER A 264 -11.00 16.51 -25.80
N GLY A 265 -11.19 16.40 -24.49
CA GLY A 265 -11.45 15.15 -23.77
C GLY A 265 -10.20 14.55 -23.11
N ASN A 266 -9.04 15.19 -23.29
CA ASN A 266 -7.78 14.81 -22.67
C ASN A 266 -7.58 15.57 -21.34
N ASP A 267 -8.46 15.32 -20.39
CA ASP A 267 -8.43 15.93 -19.05
C ASP A 267 -7.16 15.56 -18.29
N ALA A 268 -6.72 16.46 -17.40
CA ALA A 268 -5.49 16.28 -16.65
C ALA A 268 -5.57 15.18 -15.58
N GLY A 269 -4.40 14.78 -15.09
CA GLY A 269 -4.22 13.66 -14.19
C GLY A 269 -4.65 13.92 -12.75
N SER A 270 -4.15 13.08 -11.85
CA SER A 270 -4.38 13.27 -10.42
C SER A 270 -3.23 12.82 -9.55
N LEU A 271 -2.92 13.64 -8.55
CA LEU A 271 -2.09 13.29 -7.42
C LEU A 271 -2.99 12.91 -6.23
N CYS A 272 -2.74 11.73 -5.65
CA CYS A 272 -3.24 11.36 -4.34
C CYS A 272 -2.05 11.18 -3.37
N VAL A 273 -2.04 11.87 -2.24
CA VAL A 273 -1.06 11.71 -1.15
C VAL A 273 -1.80 11.43 0.15
N ALA A 274 -1.51 10.30 0.78
CA ALA A 274 -2.03 9.94 2.09
C ALA A 274 -0.89 9.64 3.05
N SER A 275 -1.02 10.08 4.31
CA SER A 275 -0.07 9.72 5.35
C SER A 275 -0.77 9.38 6.66
N GLY A 276 -0.34 8.30 7.33
CA GLY A 276 -0.78 7.92 8.66
C GLY A 276 -0.39 8.92 9.76
N ARG A 277 0.46 9.90 9.44
CA ARG A 277 0.92 10.96 10.33
C ARG A 277 0.92 12.33 9.61
N ASN A 278 2.07 12.97 9.38
CA ASN A 278 2.15 14.35 8.88
C ASN A 278 2.46 14.43 7.38
N ILE A 279 1.98 15.46 6.68
CA ILE A 279 2.40 15.79 5.31
C ILE A 279 3.01 17.19 5.27
N THR A 280 4.19 17.31 4.67
CA THR A 280 4.83 18.61 4.38
C THR A 280 5.16 18.71 2.90
N ALA A 281 4.64 19.75 2.23
CA ALA A 281 4.93 20.05 0.83
C ALA A 281 5.58 21.43 0.72
N ASN A 282 6.81 21.48 0.19
CA ASN A 282 7.62 22.70 0.08
C ASN A 282 7.95 23.11 -1.35
N GLY A 283 7.85 22.19 -2.32
CA GLY A 283 7.97 22.49 -3.75
C GLY A 283 6.66 22.25 -4.52
N PRO A 284 6.63 22.60 -5.81
CA PRO A 284 5.41 22.58 -6.61
C PRO A 284 4.95 21.18 -7.06
N VAL A 285 3.64 21.12 -7.30
CA VAL A 285 2.86 20.00 -7.87
C VAL A 285 2.06 20.56 -9.06
N ASN A 286 2.07 19.86 -10.19
CA ASN A 286 1.33 20.23 -11.38
C ASN A 286 0.41 19.10 -11.87
N VAL A 287 -0.89 19.34 -11.86
CA VAL A 287 -1.92 18.52 -12.54
C VAL A 287 -2.84 19.41 -13.40
N SER A 288 -2.30 20.50 -13.95
CA SER A 288 -3.03 21.40 -14.85
C SER A 288 -3.30 20.78 -16.23
N ALA A 289 -4.22 21.39 -16.97
CA ALA A 289 -4.66 20.95 -18.29
C ALA A 289 -4.39 21.98 -19.40
N SER A 290 -4.21 21.49 -20.62
CA SER A 290 -3.99 22.31 -21.82
C SER A 290 -5.23 22.37 -22.73
N GLY A 291 -5.26 23.35 -23.63
CA GLY A 291 -6.34 23.49 -24.62
C GLY A 291 -7.72 23.69 -23.96
N PRO A 292 -8.76 22.94 -24.34
CA PRO A 292 -10.11 23.04 -23.78
C PRO A 292 -10.37 22.06 -22.62
N ASN A 293 -9.35 21.37 -22.10
CA ASN A 293 -9.51 20.23 -21.18
C ASN A 293 -9.66 20.65 -19.71
N ALA A 294 -10.28 19.81 -18.90
CA ALA A 294 -10.50 20.07 -17.48
C ALA A 294 -9.24 19.81 -16.64
N GLY A 295 -9.01 20.68 -15.65
CA GLY A 295 -7.93 20.59 -14.69
C GLY A 295 -8.03 19.34 -13.80
N GLY A 296 -6.89 18.91 -13.27
CA GLY A 296 -6.76 17.62 -12.58
C GLY A 296 -7.32 17.58 -11.15
N MET A 297 -6.91 16.57 -10.40
CA MET A 297 -7.24 16.45 -8.97
C MET A 297 -5.97 16.35 -8.11
N ILE A 298 -5.84 17.24 -7.14
CA ILE A 298 -4.88 17.14 -6.04
C ILE A 298 -5.66 16.71 -4.80
N ASP A 299 -5.25 15.61 -4.18
CA ASP A 299 -5.92 15.01 -3.02
C ASP A 299 -4.87 14.67 -1.96
N VAL A 300 -4.80 15.44 -0.88
CA VAL A 300 -3.71 15.38 0.11
C VAL A 300 -4.30 15.24 1.52
N GLU A 301 -4.09 14.07 2.14
CA GLU A 301 -4.66 13.67 3.43
C GLU A 301 -3.60 13.32 4.47
N ALA A 302 -3.34 14.23 5.39
CA ALA A 302 -2.62 13.94 6.62
C ALA A 302 -3.61 13.41 7.67
N CYS A 303 -3.32 12.25 8.26
CA CYS A 303 -4.04 11.81 9.46
C CYS A 303 -3.67 12.67 10.68
N ARG A 304 -2.58 13.44 10.60
CA ARG A 304 -2.25 14.54 11.50
C ARG A 304 -2.06 15.85 10.73
N ASP A 305 -0.89 16.48 10.86
CA ASP A 305 -0.66 17.87 10.47
C ASP A 305 -0.32 17.98 8.98
N LEU A 306 -0.94 18.92 8.28
CA LEU A 306 -0.68 19.24 6.87
C LEU A 306 -0.05 20.62 6.77
N SER A 307 1.09 20.72 6.08
CA SER A 307 1.79 21.98 5.83
C SER A 307 2.15 22.16 4.36
N ILE A 308 1.53 23.15 3.72
CA ILE A 308 1.90 23.64 2.38
C ILE A 308 2.77 24.90 2.58
N GLY A 309 4.09 24.73 2.47
CA GLY A 309 5.09 25.78 2.71
C GLY A 309 5.05 26.91 1.68
N GLY A 310 5.57 28.08 2.04
CA GLY A 310 5.47 29.31 1.22
C GLY A 310 6.13 29.29 -0.16
N ALA A 311 6.92 28.27 -0.48
CA ALA A 311 7.53 28.05 -1.80
C ALA A 311 6.80 27.00 -2.65
N ALA A 312 5.79 26.32 -2.11
CA ALA A 312 4.99 25.33 -2.83
C ALA A 312 3.88 26.01 -3.66
N THR A 313 3.64 25.47 -4.85
CA THR A 313 2.48 25.78 -5.70
C THR A 313 1.78 24.48 -6.05
N LEU A 314 0.50 24.37 -5.73
CA LEU A 314 -0.36 23.25 -6.09
C LEU A 314 -1.26 23.70 -7.25
N ASP A 315 -0.89 23.33 -8.47
CA ASP A 315 -1.58 23.72 -9.70
C ASP A 315 -2.50 22.59 -10.21
N ALA A 316 -3.79 22.88 -10.30
CA ALA A 316 -4.82 22.04 -10.91
C ALA A 316 -5.69 22.87 -11.89
N ASP A 317 -5.12 23.87 -12.55
CA ASP A 317 -5.83 24.74 -13.48
C ASP A 317 -6.36 24.01 -14.71
N GLY A 318 -7.52 24.45 -15.19
CA GLY A 318 -8.12 24.05 -16.46
C GLY A 318 -7.52 24.76 -17.66
N GLY A 319 -7.64 24.13 -18.82
CA GLY A 319 -7.16 24.66 -20.08
C GLY A 319 -7.84 25.97 -20.47
N GLN A 320 -7.06 26.89 -21.07
CA GLN A 320 -7.49 28.25 -21.43
C GLN A 320 -8.50 28.32 -22.59
N GLY A 321 -8.83 27.19 -23.21
CA GLY A 321 -9.77 27.05 -24.33
C GLY A 321 -11.21 26.74 -23.92
N GLY A 322 -11.64 27.13 -22.71
CA GLY A 322 -12.95 26.78 -22.15
C GLY A 322 -12.94 25.54 -21.25
N GLY A 323 -11.78 25.12 -20.75
CA GLY A 323 -11.64 24.02 -19.81
C GLY A 323 -12.06 24.40 -18.39
N SER A 324 -12.73 23.48 -17.67
CA SER A 324 -13.12 23.70 -16.27
C SER A 324 -11.89 23.59 -15.38
N GLY A 325 -11.84 24.39 -14.31
CA GLY A 325 -10.81 24.25 -13.28
C GLY A 325 -10.93 22.92 -12.54
N GLY A 326 -9.81 22.42 -12.05
CA GLY A 326 -9.72 21.12 -11.39
C GLY A 326 -10.29 21.10 -9.97
N THR A 327 -9.77 20.16 -9.18
CA THR A 327 -10.19 19.96 -7.80
C THR A 327 -9.00 19.81 -6.85
N ILE A 328 -9.06 20.50 -5.70
CA ILE A 328 -8.03 20.45 -4.67
C ILE A 328 -8.67 20.04 -3.34
N PHE A 329 -8.19 18.96 -2.73
CA PHE A 329 -8.56 18.53 -1.39
C PHE A 329 -7.32 18.56 -0.49
N LEU A 330 -7.35 19.40 0.54
CA LEU A 330 -6.28 19.54 1.53
C LEU A 330 -6.87 19.23 2.91
N LEU A 331 -6.50 18.09 3.48
CA LEU A 331 -7.12 17.58 4.70
C LEU A 331 -6.07 17.20 5.75
N ALA A 332 -6.27 17.74 6.96
CA ALA A 332 -5.57 17.37 8.18
C ALA A 332 -6.55 16.75 9.19
N GLY A 333 -6.07 15.80 9.99
CA GLY A 333 -6.85 15.23 11.09
C GLY A 333 -8.16 14.55 10.69
N GLY A 334 -8.21 13.87 9.54
CA GLY A 334 -9.41 13.19 9.03
C GLY A 334 -10.14 12.31 10.04
N SER A 335 -11.45 12.10 9.86
CA SER A 335 -12.25 11.10 10.62
C SER A 335 -12.18 11.20 12.17
N GLY A 336 -11.82 12.36 12.72
CA GLY A 336 -11.63 12.54 14.16
C GLY A 336 -10.22 12.19 14.67
N PHE A 337 -9.19 12.29 13.84
CA PHE A 337 -7.80 12.35 14.28
C PHE A 337 -7.39 13.80 14.64
N PRO A 338 -6.36 14.04 15.48
CA PRO A 338 -5.81 15.38 15.66
C PRO A 338 -5.15 15.85 14.35
N GLY A 339 -4.99 17.14 14.09
CA GLY A 339 -4.24 17.60 12.92
C GLY A 339 -4.62 19.00 12.44
N ASP A 340 -3.65 19.91 12.40
CA ASP A 340 -3.82 21.27 11.87
C ASP A 340 -3.48 21.35 10.38
N ALA A 341 -4.20 22.19 9.64
CA ALA A 341 -4.01 22.40 8.20
C ALA A 341 -3.44 23.80 7.92
N THR A 342 -2.26 23.84 7.31
CA THR A 342 -1.46 25.06 7.11
C THR A 342 -1.27 25.33 5.61
N LEU A 343 -1.73 26.47 5.12
CA LEU A 343 -1.55 26.92 3.73
C LEU A 343 -0.79 28.24 3.70
N SER A 344 0.52 28.16 3.51
CA SER A 344 1.39 29.33 3.28
C SER A 344 1.82 29.48 1.82
N GLY A 345 1.85 28.38 1.06
CA GLY A 345 2.07 28.38 -0.38
C GLY A 345 0.82 28.72 -1.20
N GLN A 346 0.90 28.49 -2.50
CA GLN A 346 -0.19 28.71 -3.44
C GLN A 346 -0.92 27.40 -3.74
N ALA A 347 -2.23 27.44 -3.84
CA ALA A 347 -3.08 26.35 -4.32
C ALA A 347 -4.13 26.93 -5.26
N HIS A 348 -4.12 26.53 -6.52
CA HIS A 348 -5.05 27.06 -7.52
C HIS A 348 -5.57 26.00 -8.49
N ALA A 349 -6.86 26.10 -8.78
CA ALA A 349 -7.61 25.22 -9.67
C ALA A 349 -8.57 26.07 -10.52
N ARG A 350 -8.02 27.12 -11.14
CA ARG A 350 -8.75 28.10 -11.94
C ARG A 350 -9.26 27.48 -13.24
N GLY A 351 -10.29 28.05 -13.84
CA GLY A 351 -10.84 27.55 -15.10
C GLY A 351 -11.33 28.65 -16.02
N THR A 352 -11.81 28.26 -17.20
CA THR A 352 -12.38 29.16 -18.20
C THR A 352 -13.75 28.67 -18.71
N ALA A 353 -14.34 27.66 -18.08
CA ALA A 353 -15.56 27.03 -18.56
C ALA A 353 -16.84 27.76 -18.13
N ALA A 354 -17.82 27.75 -19.01
CA ALA A 354 -19.17 28.25 -18.79
C ALA A 354 -20.20 27.20 -19.26
N PRO A 355 -20.77 26.35 -18.38
CA PRO A 355 -20.63 26.33 -16.92
C PRO A 355 -19.51 25.41 -16.40
N GLY A 356 -18.41 26.01 -15.94
CA GLY A 356 -17.37 25.34 -15.14
C GLY A 356 -17.68 25.33 -13.63
N ALA A 357 -17.04 24.41 -12.90
CA ALA A 357 -17.27 24.19 -11.47
C ALA A 357 -16.01 23.76 -10.70
N ALA A 358 -14.89 24.44 -10.94
CA ALA A 358 -13.68 24.43 -10.10
C ALA A 358 -13.97 24.38 -8.59
N ALA A 359 -13.26 23.55 -7.83
CA ALA A 359 -13.48 23.42 -6.38
C ALA A 359 -12.21 23.19 -5.56
N ALA A 360 -12.10 23.85 -4.39
CA ALA A 360 -11.04 23.59 -3.42
C ALA A 360 -11.57 23.48 -1.99
N ASP A 361 -11.30 22.36 -1.32
CA ASP A 361 -11.71 22.07 0.06
C ASP A 361 -10.48 21.99 0.99
N LEU A 362 -10.45 22.80 2.04
CA LEU A 362 -9.38 22.86 3.05
C LEU A 362 -9.94 22.55 4.44
N THR A 363 -9.54 21.42 5.03
CA THR A 363 -10.10 20.89 6.29
C THR A 363 -9.01 20.63 7.32
N GLY A 364 -9.25 20.99 8.58
CA GLY A 364 -8.34 20.69 9.70
C GLY A 364 -8.94 20.97 11.07
N CYS A 365 -8.14 20.80 12.13
CA CYS A 365 -8.46 21.25 13.47
C CYS A 365 -8.43 22.79 13.54
N THR A 366 -7.24 23.36 13.61
CA THR A 366 -6.98 24.71 13.15
C THR A 366 -6.81 24.66 11.63
N VAL A 367 -7.45 25.61 10.92
CA VAL A 367 -7.05 25.94 9.54
C VAL A 367 -6.30 27.26 9.61
N HIS A 368 -5.07 27.30 9.12
CA HIS A 368 -4.23 28.50 9.10
C HIS A 368 -3.80 28.82 7.66
N VAL A 369 -4.31 29.92 7.13
CA VAL A 369 -3.82 30.50 5.87
C VAL A 369 -2.82 31.60 6.21
N GLY A 370 -1.57 31.41 5.79
CA GLY A 370 -0.45 32.32 6.08
C GLY A 370 -0.45 33.58 5.19
N PRO A 371 0.46 34.53 5.43
CA PRO A 371 0.46 35.85 4.76
C PRO A 371 0.78 35.79 3.25
N THR A 372 1.28 34.66 2.75
CA THR A 372 1.49 34.36 1.32
C THR A 372 0.52 33.31 0.79
N GLY A 373 -0.39 32.82 1.63
CA GLY A 373 -1.31 31.73 1.31
C GLY A 373 -2.35 32.14 0.28
N LEU A 374 -2.41 31.40 -0.84
CA LEU A 374 -3.38 31.60 -1.91
C LEU A 374 -4.24 30.34 -2.08
N LEU A 375 -5.57 30.49 -2.09
CA LEU A 375 -6.52 29.45 -2.48
C LEU A 375 -7.43 30.02 -3.59
N ASP A 376 -7.24 29.63 -4.85
CA ASP A 376 -7.83 30.31 -6.01
C ASP A 376 -8.51 29.36 -7.01
N THR A 377 -9.84 29.43 -7.11
CA THR A 377 -10.65 28.65 -8.07
C THR A 377 -11.26 29.53 -9.18
N ARG A 378 -10.82 30.79 -9.33
CA ARG A 378 -11.42 31.79 -10.24
C ARG A 378 -11.52 31.38 -11.71
N GLY A 379 -12.42 32.08 -12.40
CA GLY A 379 -12.65 32.02 -13.85
C GLY A 379 -13.83 31.10 -14.21
N ASP A 380 -13.96 29.96 -13.53
CA ASP A 380 -15.13 29.08 -13.68
C ASP A 380 -16.40 29.70 -13.11
N ALA A 381 -17.51 29.55 -13.84
CA ALA A 381 -18.79 30.17 -13.47
C ALA A 381 -19.30 29.78 -12.07
N ARG A 382 -19.03 28.56 -11.60
CA ARG A 382 -19.45 28.03 -10.29
C ARG A 382 -18.28 27.68 -9.37
N ALA A 383 -17.17 28.40 -9.50
CA ALA A 383 -15.97 28.27 -8.68
C ALA A 383 -16.27 28.31 -7.17
N ARG A 384 -15.82 27.30 -6.42
CA ARG A 384 -16.12 27.16 -4.99
C ARG A 384 -14.86 26.89 -4.15
N ASN A 385 -14.75 27.58 -3.02
CA ASN A 385 -13.84 27.19 -1.95
C ASN A 385 -14.64 26.77 -0.71
N THR A 386 -14.24 25.70 -0.01
CA THR A 386 -14.78 25.34 1.32
C THR A 386 -13.65 25.28 2.35
N LEU A 387 -13.75 26.03 3.44
CA LEU A 387 -12.83 25.94 4.58
C LEU A 387 -13.57 25.35 5.77
N LYS A 388 -13.09 24.22 6.32
CA LYS A 388 -13.71 23.52 7.46
C LYS A 388 -12.72 23.38 8.61
N ALA A 389 -12.81 24.29 9.57
CA ALA A 389 -12.05 24.22 10.80
C ALA A 389 -12.91 23.66 11.94
N ARG A 390 -12.38 22.68 12.68
CA ARG A 390 -13.09 22.05 13.81
C ARG A 390 -12.80 22.72 15.15
N THR A 391 -11.73 23.50 15.22
CA THR A 391 -11.29 24.28 16.38
C THR A 391 -11.31 25.78 16.07
N GLY A 392 -10.70 26.21 14.96
CA GLY A 392 -10.70 27.62 14.56
C GLY A 392 -10.02 27.92 13.23
N LEU A 393 -10.39 29.03 12.61
CA LEU A 393 -9.81 29.51 11.34
C LEU A 393 -8.95 30.75 11.60
N ARG A 394 -7.66 30.65 11.29
CA ARG A 394 -6.71 31.77 11.26
C ARG A 394 -6.41 32.14 9.81
N VAL A 395 -6.53 33.42 9.48
CA VAL A 395 -6.14 33.96 8.18
C VAL A 395 -5.29 35.21 8.44
N ASP A 396 -4.01 35.14 8.07
CA ASP A 396 -3.07 36.25 8.27
C ASP A 396 -3.22 37.33 7.19
N ALA A 397 -2.81 38.56 7.49
CA ALA A 397 -2.84 39.66 6.53
C ALA A 397 -1.90 39.37 5.34
N GLY A 398 -2.45 39.47 4.12
CA GLY A 398 -1.76 39.12 2.86
C GLY A 398 -2.32 37.86 2.19
N ALA A 399 -2.98 36.98 2.95
CA ALA A 399 -3.67 35.81 2.41
C ALA A 399 -4.80 36.19 1.43
N LEU A 400 -5.05 35.34 0.43
CA LEU A 400 -6.15 35.49 -0.52
C LEU A 400 -6.87 34.16 -0.76
N ILE A 401 -8.19 34.17 -0.57
CA ILE A 401 -9.10 33.03 -0.78
C ILE A 401 -10.16 33.49 -1.79
N ALA A 402 -10.11 32.95 -3.02
CA ALA A 402 -10.75 33.55 -4.19
C ALA A 402 -11.61 32.57 -5.02
N THR A 403 -12.84 32.99 -5.32
CA THR A 403 -13.72 32.43 -6.35
C THR A 403 -14.11 33.51 -7.37
N THR A 404 -14.75 33.13 -8.47
CA THR A 404 -15.17 34.04 -9.55
C THR A 404 -16.23 35.06 -9.12
N GLY A 405 -17.15 34.66 -8.23
CA GLY A 405 -18.34 35.43 -7.91
C GLY A 405 -19.35 35.47 -9.07
N GLY A 406 -20.28 36.42 -9.02
CA GLY A 406 -21.35 36.60 -10.01
C GLY A 406 -22.50 35.60 -9.87
N ASP A 407 -22.22 34.30 -10.00
CA ASP A 407 -23.20 33.22 -9.76
C ASP A 407 -23.41 33.01 -8.23
N PRO A 408 -24.64 32.78 -7.74
CA PRO A 408 -24.90 32.51 -6.31
C PRO A 408 -24.17 31.31 -5.72
N THR A 409 -23.73 30.35 -6.55
CA THR A 409 -22.94 29.18 -6.14
C THR A 409 -21.43 29.44 -6.13
N SER A 410 -20.97 30.54 -6.75
CA SER A 410 -19.57 30.90 -6.89
C SER A 410 -19.02 31.61 -5.64
N ARG A 411 -18.94 30.89 -4.52
CA ARG A 411 -18.71 31.44 -3.17
C ARG A 411 -17.57 30.74 -2.43
N ASN A 412 -16.96 31.49 -1.50
CA ASN A 412 -16.16 30.95 -0.42
C ASN A 412 -17.11 30.55 0.72
N PHE A 413 -17.11 29.28 1.15
CA PHE A 413 -17.88 28.79 2.29
C PHE A 413 -16.95 28.51 3.47
N VAL A 414 -17.36 28.87 4.69
CA VAL A 414 -16.58 28.64 5.90
C VAL A 414 -17.43 27.88 6.91
N THR A 415 -16.90 26.81 7.49
CA THR A 415 -17.54 26.03 8.54
C THR A 415 -16.67 26.04 9.80
N LEU A 416 -17.28 26.42 10.93
CA LEU A 416 -16.63 26.67 12.22
C LEU A 416 -17.44 26.10 13.40
N PRO A 417 -16.83 25.82 14.56
CA PRO A 417 -17.58 25.44 15.75
C PRO A 417 -18.31 26.65 16.34
N VAL A 418 -19.50 26.41 16.91
CA VAL A 418 -20.26 27.44 17.66
C VAL A 418 -19.38 28.06 18.75
N GLY A 419 -19.26 29.39 18.75
CA GLY A 419 -18.41 30.16 19.66
C GLY A 419 -17.05 30.58 19.09
N ALA A 420 -16.64 30.06 17.93
CA ALA A 420 -15.47 30.59 17.22
C ALA A 420 -15.70 32.03 16.72
N PRO A 421 -14.64 32.86 16.63
CA PRO A 421 -14.74 34.18 16.02
C PRO A 421 -15.05 34.10 14.52
N THR A 422 -15.80 35.07 14.00
CA THR A 422 -15.98 35.24 12.56
C THR A 422 -14.65 35.61 11.89
N PRO A 423 -14.27 34.98 10.76
CA PRO A 423 -13.03 35.29 10.06
C PRO A 423 -13.04 36.72 9.49
N SER A 424 -11.85 37.30 9.33
CA SER A 424 -11.70 38.63 8.71
C SER A 424 -12.16 38.61 7.24
N PRO A 425 -13.14 39.45 6.83
CA PRO A 425 -13.65 39.42 5.45
C PRO A 425 -12.60 39.78 4.40
N GLY A 426 -11.59 40.58 4.74
CA GLY A 426 -10.66 41.21 3.79
C GLY A 426 -9.74 40.26 3.02
N ALA A 427 -9.64 38.99 3.42
CA ALA A 427 -8.89 37.96 2.70
C ALA A 427 -9.75 37.17 1.69
N PHE A 428 -11.06 37.38 1.66
CA PHE A 428 -12.00 36.62 0.84
C PHE A 428 -12.48 37.43 -0.37
N SER A 429 -12.42 36.82 -1.55
CA SER A 429 -12.95 37.38 -2.81
C SER A 429 -13.93 36.38 -3.45
N PRO A 430 -15.23 36.71 -3.62
CA PRO A 430 -15.91 37.87 -3.05
C PRO A 430 -15.92 37.82 -1.51
N LEU A 431 -16.17 38.97 -0.89
CA LEU A 431 -16.33 39.10 0.56
C LEU A 431 -17.43 38.15 1.08
N LEU A 432 -17.18 37.56 2.25
CA LEU A 432 -18.11 36.66 2.93
C LEU A 432 -19.42 37.37 3.27
N ALA A 433 -20.54 36.76 2.86
CA ALA A 433 -21.89 37.12 3.28
C ALA A 433 -22.29 36.32 4.54
N PRO A 434 -23.32 36.74 5.29
CA PRO A 434 -23.78 36.01 6.48
C PRO A 434 -24.18 34.54 6.23
N GLY A 435 -24.59 34.20 5.00
CA GLY A 435 -24.93 32.83 4.61
C GLY A 435 -23.74 31.98 4.11
N ASP A 436 -22.54 32.53 4.00
CA ASP A 436 -21.34 31.76 3.64
C ASP A 436 -20.73 31.06 4.87
N VAL A 437 -20.87 31.67 6.06
CA VAL A 437 -20.25 31.23 7.32
C VAL A 437 -21.24 30.41 8.15
N HIS A 438 -20.95 29.13 8.31
CA HIS A 438 -21.78 28.15 8.99
C HIS A 438 -21.17 27.77 10.35
N PHE A 439 -21.88 28.11 11.43
CA PHE A 439 -21.52 27.67 12.77
C PHE A 439 -22.23 26.34 13.10
N GLN A 440 -21.45 25.30 13.38
CA GLN A 440 -21.94 23.95 13.68
C GLN A 440 -21.65 23.59 15.15
N PRO A 441 -22.56 22.89 15.84
CA PRO A 441 -22.29 22.42 17.20
C PRO A 441 -21.18 21.35 17.19
N ILE A 442 -20.50 21.17 18.31
CA ILE A 442 -19.56 20.06 18.49
C ILE A 442 -20.35 18.74 18.66
N CYS A 443 -19.89 17.66 18.05
CA CYS A 443 -20.46 16.32 18.20
C CYS A 443 -20.12 15.71 19.57
N THR A 444 -21.11 15.08 20.20
CA THR A 444 -20.99 14.33 21.45
C THR A 444 -21.18 12.83 21.21
N PRO A 445 -20.63 11.93 22.06
CA PRO A 445 -20.73 10.48 21.88
C PRO A 445 -22.17 9.93 22.05
N SER A 446 -23.07 10.70 22.65
CA SER A 446 -24.51 10.41 22.72
C SER A 446 -25.31 11.47 21.96
N ASN A 447 -26.29 11.02 21.16
CA ASN A 447 -27.22 11.85 20.36
C ASN A 447 -26.54 12.94 19.52
N GLN A 448 -25.83 12.51 18.47
CA GLN A 448 -25.14 13.38 17.53
C GLN A 448 -26.14 14.29 16.76
N PRO A 449 -26.04 15.64 16.85
CA PRO A 449 -26.87 16.54 16.06
C PRO A 449 -26.57 16.42 14.55
N PRO A 450 -27.58 16.46 13.66
CA PRO A 450 -27.34 16.48 12.22
C PRO A 450 -26.42 17.65 11.81
N GLY A 451 -25.29 17.34 11.19
CA GLY A 451 -24.32 18.34 10.74
C GLY A 451 -23.47 18.98 11.84
N CYS A 452 -23.23 18.32 12.97
CA CYS A 452 -22.22 18.74 13.95
C CYS A 452 -20.77 18.54 13.43
N LEU A 453 -19.81 19.23 14.06
CA LEU A 453 -18.38 19.02 13.86
C LEU A 453 -17.83 18.04 14.89
N VAL A 454 -17.17 16.97 14.43
CA VAL A 454 -16.41 16.07 15.31
C VAL A 454 -15.31 16.91 15.98
N PRO A 455 -15.22 16.95 17.32
CA PRO A 455 -14.17 17.71 18.00
C PRO A 455 -12.78 17.18 17.65
N CYS A 456 -11.78 18.03 17.84
CA CYS A 456 -10.40 17.61 17.71
C CYS A 456 -9.93 16.90 18.99
N PRO A 457 -9.42 15.67 18.88
CA PRO A 457 -8.79 15.01 20.00
C PRO A 457 -7.45 15.69 20.34
N VAL A 458 -6.96 15.51 21.57
CA VAL A 458 -5.81 16.22 22.13
C VAL A 458 -4.86 15.20 22.78
N CYS A 459 -4.12 14.49 21.93
CA CYS A 459 -3.22 13.41 22.35
C CYS A 459 -2.20 13.86 23.39
N GLY A 460 -2.33 13.32 24.60
CA GLY A 460 -1.42 13.45 25.72
C GLY A 460 -1.94 14.27 26.91
N ASN A 461 -3.26 14.40 27.10
CA ASN A 461 -3.86 15.33 28.06
C ASN A 461 -4.23 14.73 29.43
N GLY A 462 -4.16 13.40 29.58
CA GLY A 462 -4.56 12.63 30.76
C GLY A 462 -6.01 12.14 30.77
N ARG A 463 -6.73 12.20 29.65
CA ARG A 463 -8.16 11.85 29.51
C ARG A 463 -8.43 11.26 28.13
N VAL A 464 -9.34 10.29 28.05
CA VAL A 464 -9.88 9.80 26.78
C VAL A 464 -11.24 10.47 26.56
N GLU A 465 -11.30 11.40 25.62
CA GLU A 465 -12.48 12.22 25.30
C GLU A 465 -12.93 11.96 23.85
N TYR A 466 -14.23 11.99 23.54
CA TYR A 466 -14.68 11.74 22.16
C TYR A 466 -14.02 12.75 21.20
N PRO A 467 -13.40 12.33 20.07
CA PRO A 467 -13.56 11.04 19.38
C PRO A 467 -12.49 9.97 19.67
N GLU A 468 -11.63 10.15 20.67
CA GLU A 468 -10.47 9.30 21.01
C GLU A 468 -10.86 7.87 21.38
N THR A 469 -9.93 6.91 21.21
CA THR A 469 -10.02 5.60 21.88
C THR A 469 -8.92 5.37 22.92
N CYS A 470 -7.94 6.25 22.97
CA CYS A 470 -6.88 6.29 23.97
C CYS A 470 -6.23 7.67 24.04
N ASP A 471 -5.46 7.87 25.09
CA ASP A 471 -4.65 9.06 25.36
C ASP A 471 -3.25 8.61 25.84
N ASN A 472 -2.67 9.12 26.94
CA ASN A 472 -1.41 8.60 27.49
C ASN A 472 -1.49 8.13 28.95
N GLY A 473 -0.76 7.04 29.25
CA GLY A 473 -0.66 6.48 30.60
C GLY A 473 -1.82 5.56 31.01
N ILE A 474 -2.06 5.50 32.32
CA ILE A 474 -2.84 4.43 33.00
C ILE A 474 -4.29 4.35 32.52
N ALA A 475 -4.86 5.44 31.97
CA ALA A 475 -6.22 5.47 31.43
C ALA A 475 -6.46 4.48 30.27
N ASN A 476 -5.41 4.13 29.53
CA ASN A 476 -5.46 3.14 28.44
C ASN A 476 -5.38 1.68 28.94
N GLY A 477 -5.23 1.47 30.25
CA GLY A 477 -4.70 0.23 30.81
C GLY A 477 -3.22 0.01 30.45
N PRO A 478 -2.60 -1.08 30.93
CA PRO A 478 -1.17 -1.35 30.69
C PRO A 478 -0.84 -1.76 29.24
N CYS A 479 -1.85 -2.09 28.43
CA CYS A 479 -1.68 -2.81 27.16
C CYS A 479 -2.46 -2.26 25.96
N GLN A 480 -2.84 -0.98 25.99
CA GLN A 480 -3.27 -0.28 24.78
C GLN A 480 -2.31 0.89 24.50
N PRO A 481 -1.23 0.65 23.73
CA PRO A 481 -0.38 1.75 23.29
C PRO A 481 -1.21 2.67 22.38
N CYS A 482 -1.06 3.97 22.60
CA CYS A 482 -1.77 4.96 21.81
C CYS A 482 -0.86 5.49 20.70
N ASN A 483 -1.36 5.51 19.46
CA ASN A 483 -0.64 6.15 18.37
C ASN A 483 -0.80 7.68 18.41
N ALA A 484 -0.06 8.38 17.55
CA ALA A 484 -0.07 9.84 17.48
C ALA A 484 -1.44 10.45 17.04
N ASN A 485 -2.45 9.61 16.76
CA ASN A 485 -3.76 9.97 16.23
C ASN A 485 -4.90 9.72 17.25
N CYS A 486 -4.55 9.47 18.52
CA CYS A 486 -5.45 9.08 19.61
C CYS A 486 -6.21 7.75 19.37
N ARG A 487 -5.55 6.80 18.69
CA ARG A 487 -6.10 5.47 18.40
C ARG A 487 -5.27 4.36 19.01
N THR A 488 -5.97 3.46 19.69
CA THR A 488 -5.49 2.19 20.20
C THR A 488 -5.06 1.31 19.04
N PHE A 489 -3.85 0.76 19.08
CA PHE A 489 -3.40 -0.25 18.12
C PHE A 489 -3.04 -1.56 18.81
N THR A 490 -3.13 -2.66 18.05
CA THR A 490 -2.71 -4.00 18.48
C THR A 490 -1.19 -4.11 18.49
N CYS A 491 -0.61 -4.85 19.44
CA CYS A 491 0.82 -5.16 19.40
C CYS A 491 1.21 -6.14 18.28
N ASP A 492 0.23 -6.93 17.80
CA ASP A 492 0.29 -7.82 16.64
C ASP A 492 0.91 -7.11 15.42
N ASP A 493 2.00 -7.67 14.91
CA ASP A 493 2.75 -7.15 13.77
C ASP A 493 2.54 -7.88 12.45
N GLY A 494 1.63 -8.87 12.43
CA GLY A 494 1.31 -9.68 11.27
C GLY A 494 2.35 -10.74 10.91
N ASN A 495 3.45 -10.87 11.66
CA ASN A 495 4.44 -11.92 11.44
C ASN A 495 4.16 -13.14 12.36
N PRO A 496 3.75 -14.31 11.82
CA PRO A 496 3.40 -15.48 12.62
C PRO A 496 4.61 -16.15 13.32
N CYS A 497 5.84 -15.66 13.09
CA CYS A 497 7.04 -16.08 13.84
C CYS A 497 7.41 -15.16 15.02
N THR A 498 6.61 -14.13 15.32
CA THR A 498 6.75 -13.30 16.54
C THR A 498 5.63 -13.61 17.54
N ILE A 499 5.98 -13.70 18.83
CA ILE A 499 5.00 -13.63 19.92
C ILE A 499 4.92 -12.18 20.35
N ASP A 500 3.90 -11.48 19.86
CA ASP A 500 3.64 -10.09 20.21
C ASP A 500 2.95 -9.99 21.56
N THR A 501 3.77 -9.88 22.60
CA THR A 501 3.32 -9.83 24.00
C THR A 501 3.38 -8.39 24.48
N CYS A 502 2.30 -7.88 25.05
CA CYS A 502 2.37 -6.65 25.82
C CYS A 502 3.02 -6.90 27.19
N ASP A 503 4.07 -6.15 27.50
CA ASP A 503 4.59 -5.99 28.85
C ASP A 503 4.17 -4.64 29.46
N PRO A 504 3.64 -4.58 30.70
CA PRO A 504 3.19 -3.34 31.34
C PRO A 504 4.26 -2.25 31.58
N LEU A 505 5.55 -2.56 31.44
CA LEU A 505 6.67 -1.64 31.67
C LEU A 505 7.51 -1.38 30.41
N ALA A 506 7.60 -2.37 29.51
CA ALA A 506 8.36 -2.29 28.26
C ALA A 506 7.50 -2.05 26.99
N GLY A 507 6.17 -2.13 27.09
CA GLY A 507 5.24 -1.94 25.98
C GLY A 507 5.07 -3.19 25.10
N CYS A 508 4.83 -3.01 23.80
CA CYS A 508 4.77 -4.15 22.87
C CYS A 508 6.15 -4.79 22.72
N MET A 509 6.34 -5.98 23.30
CA MET A 509 7.54 -6.78 23.16
C MET A 509 7.33 -7.87 22.11
N ARG A 510 8.13 -7.84 21.05
CA ARG A 510 8.11 -8.86 19.99
C ARG A 510 9.18 -9.91 20.28
N SER A 511 8.77 -11.11 20.68
CA SER A 511 9.70 -12.22 20.92
C SER A 511 9.70 -13.18 19.74
N LEU A 512 10.82 -13.28 19.02
CA LEU A 512 11.01 -14.28 17.96
C LEU A 512 10.81 -15.69 18.54
N ILE A 513 9.92 -16.48 17.93
CA ILE A 513 9.69 -17.89 18.28
C ILE A 513 10.97 -18.67 17.91
N PRO A 514 11.71 -19.26 18.87
CA PRO A 514 12.98 -19.92 18.56
C PRO A 514 12.78 -21.12 17.64
N GLY A 515 13.39 -21.08 16.46
CA GLY A 515 13.23 -22.10 15.42
C GLY A 515 12.05 -21.88 14.47
N CYS A 516 11.27 -20.81 14.63
CA CYS A 516 10.31 -20.40 13.61
C CYS A 516 11.05 -19.69 12.47
N THR A 517 11.38 -20.46 11.44
CA THR A 517 11.55 -19.93 10.09
C THR A 517 10.18 -19.89 9.41
N THR A 518 9.95 -18.91 8.54
CA THR A 518 8.76 -18.82 7.66
C THR A 518 8.82 -19.87 6.53
N THR A 519 9.05 -21.12 6.90
CA THR A 519 9.15 -22.26 5.99
C THR A 519 7.75 -22.81 5.71
N THR A 520 7.25 -22.52 4.51
CA THR A 520 6.01 -23.07 3.94
C THR A 520 6.03 -24.60 4.01
N THR A 521 5.45 -25.15 5.08
CA THR A 521 5.56 -26.59 5.38
C THR A 521 4.47 -27.32 4.62
N THR A 522 4.79 -27.74 3.39
CA THR A 522 3.89 -28.47 2.50
C THR A 522 3.58 -29.85 3.06
N THR A 523 2.47 -29.97 3.80
CA THR A 523 2.01 -31.24 4.39
C THR A 523 1.48 -32.21 3.33
N ILE A 524 2.41 -32.81 2.57
CA ILE A 524 2.09 -33.88 1.62
C ILE A 524 1.84 -35.16 2.41
N ALA A 525 0.57 -35.57 2.52
CA ALA A 525 0.22 -36.90 3.00
C ALA A 525 0.81 -37.96 2.06
N PRO A 526 1.58 -38.95 2.56
CA PRO A 526 2.25 -39.93 1.69
C PRO A 526 1.25 -40.94 1.09
N PRO A 527 1.26 -41.19 -0.22
CA PRO A 527 0.43 -42.23 -0.83
C PRO A 527 0.97 -43.63 -0.50
N THR A 528 0.06 -44.54 -0.18
CA THR A 528 0.39 -45.95 0.11
C THR A 528 0.59 -46.78 -1.16
N THR A 529 1.73 -47.46 -1.34
CA THR A 529 1.78 -48.89 -1.71
C THR A 529 3.19 -49.54 -1.66
N THR A 530 3.21 -50.78 -1.16
CA THR A 530 4.13 -51.92 -1.47
C THR A 530 5.66 -51.75 -1.54
N THR A 531 6.30 -52.23 -0.46
CA THR A 531 7.26 -53.37 -0.46
C THR A 531 8.41 -53.42 -1.47
N GLY A 532 9.63 -53.19 -0.98
CA GLY A 532 10.88 -53.68 -1.58
C GLY A 532 11.94 -53.87 -0.49
N SER A 533 12.45 -55.10 -0.31
CA SER A 533 13.39 -55.43 0.78
C SER A 533 14.82 -55.59 0.27
N SER A 534 15.78 -54.92 0.92
CA SER A 534 17.21 -55.22 0.79
C SER A 534 17.97 -54.82 2.06
N THR A 535 18.90 -55.68 2.48
CA THR A 535 19.65 -55.56 3.74
C THR A 535 21.13 -55.33 3.45
N THR A 536 21.75 -54.33 4.07
CA THR A 536 23.21 -54.28 4.25
C THR A 536 23.61 -53.50 5.50
N THR A 537 24.88 -53.61 5.90
CA THR A 537 25.34 -53.46 7.28
C THR A 537 26.63 -52.63 7.41
N THR A 538 26.81 -51.97 8.56
CA THR A 538 28.11 -51.45 9.10
C THR A 538 28.81 -50.36 8.25
N SER A 539 29.68 -49.49 8.76
CA SER A 539 30.66 -49.64 9.87
C SER A 539 30.99 -48.31 10.61
N THR A 540 32.12 -48.25 11.31
CA THR A 540 32.46 -47.26 12.36
C THR A 540 33.51 -46.21 11.96
N SER A 541 33.53 -45.09 12.71
CA SER A 541 34.68 -44.41 13.36
C SER A 541 36.10 -44.98 13.08
N PRO A 542 37.17 -44.16 12.92
CA PRO A 542 37.49 -42.92 13.65
C PRO A 542 37.86 -41.71 12.75
N GLY A 543 38.16 -40.50 13.23
CA GLY A 543 38.44 -40.02 14.59
C GLY A 543 39.92 -39.61 14.73
N GLY A 544 40.24 -38.31 14.61
CA GLY A 544 41.62 -37.80 14.57
C GLY A 544 41.80 -36.56 15.45
N THR A 545 42.91 -36.53 16.21
CA THR A 545 43.21 -35.51 17.22
C THR A 545 44.41 -34.66 16.82
N THR A 546 44.40 -33.37 17.13
CA THR A 546 45.58 -32.49 17.07
C THR A 546 45.59 -31.56 18.29
N THR A 547 46.76 -31.21 18.81
CA THR A 547 46.94 -30.67 20.17
C THR A 547 47.92 -29.49 20.19
N THR A 548 47.82 -28.62 21.22
CA THR A 548 48.83 -27.60 21.63
C THR A 548 48.98 -26.39 20.67
N ILE A 549 49.41 -25.18 21.06
CA ILE A 549 50.03 -24.67 22.30
C ILE A 549 49.38 -23.32 22.72
N ALA A 550 49.41 -22.96 24.00
CA ALA A 550 49.01 -21.64 24.54
C ALA A 550 50.20 -20.67 24.74
N PRO A 551 49.94 -19.38 25.04
CA PRO A 551 50.83 -18.66 25.97
C PRO A 551 50.12 -17.71 26.98
N THR A 552 50.46 -17.89 28.26
CA THR A 552 50.72 -16.92 29.37
C THR A 552 49.90 -15.63 29.64
N THR A 553 49.96 -15.18 30.90
CA THR A 553 49.10 -14.19 31.59
C THR A 553 49.79 -12.88 31.99
N THR A 554 49.01 -11.79 32.04
CA THR A 554 49.10 -10.59 32.93
C THR A 554 47.67 -9.99 33.03
N THR A 555 47.05 -9.50 34.12
CA THR A 555 47.43 -8.76 35.35
C THR A 555 47.87 -7.30 35.06
N SER A 556 47.28 -6.22 35.60
CA SER A 556 46.19 -5.99 36.58
C SER A 556 45.22 -4.91 36.00
N THR A 557 44.32 -4.14 36.66
CA THR A 557 44.08 -3.72 38.07
C THR A 557 42.60 -3.28 38.24
N ALA A 558 42.11 -2.98 39.46
CA ALA A 558 40.78 -2.41 39.70
C ALA A 558 40.71 -1.42 40.90
N ALA A 559 39.74 -0.51 40.89
CA ALA A 559 39.29 0.38 41.99
C ALA A 559 37.80 0.76 41.71
N THR A 560 36.80 0.64 42.60
CA THR A 560 36.60 1.26 43.94
C THR A 560 36.18 2.75 43.83
N THR A 561 35.08 3.27 44.42
CA THR A 561 33.86 2.71 45.09
C THR A 561 32.85 3.87 45.27
N SER A 562 31.54 3.58 45.38
CA SER A 562 30.60 4.38 46.21
C SER A 562 29.38 3.56 46.63
N THR A 563 28.78 3.87 47.79
CA THR A 563 27.77 3.02 48.44
C THR A 563 26.86 3.85 49.36
N THR A 564 25.57 3.54 49.40
CA THR A 564 24.65 4.01 50.47
C THR A 564 23.62 2.93 50.83
N THR A 565 23.70 2.45 52.07
CA THR A 565 22.64 1.72 52.82
C THR A 565 21.59 2.77 53.28
N VAL A 566 20.33 2.52 53.68
CA VAL A 566 19.69 1.52 54.57
C VAL A 566 18.18 1.43 54.17
N THR A 567 17.32 0.48 54.56
CA THR A 567 17.29 -0.47 55.72
C THR A 567 16.61 -1.80 55.33
N GLN A 568 16.57 -2.79 56.23
CA GLN A 568 15.78 -4.03 56.14
C GLN A 568 14.86 -4.17 57.36
N THR A 569 13.63 -4.68 57.16
CA THR A 569 12.71 -5.10 58.23
C THR A 569 12.11 -6.47 57.87
N THR A 570 12.07 -7.40 58.84
CA THR A 570 11.70 -8.80 58.62
C THR A 570 10.44 -9.18 59.41
N SER A 571 9.51 -9.90 58.77
CA SER A 571 8.35 -10.57 59.40
C SER A 571 8.08 -11.91 58.70
N THR A 572 7.44 -12.86 59.39
CA THR A 572 7.42 -14.29 59.01
C THR A 572 6.04 -14.94 59.08
N THR A 573 5.90 -16.13 58.46
CA THR A 573 4.80 -17.12 58.64
C THR A 573 3.48 -16.68 57.94
N SER A 574 2.64 -17.54 57.35
CA SER A 574 2.32 -18.95 57.67
C SER A 574 1.91 -19.82 56.46
N THR A 575 1.86 -21.14 56.67
CA THR A 575 1.50 -22.19 55.68
C THR A 575 0.06 -22.68 55.78
N THR A 576 -0.53 -23.15 54.68
CA THR A 576 -1.57 -24.22 54.67
C THR A 576 -1.55 -25.00 53.34
N VAL A 577 -1.96 -26.27 53.33
CA VAL A 577 -1.65 -27.24 52.25
C VAL A 577 -2.79 -28.27 52.03
N ALA A 578 -3.19 -28.49 50.77
CA ALA A 578 -3.85 -29.71 50.23
C ALA A 578 -5.28 -30.04 50.78
N PRO A 579 -6.00 -31.11 50.31
CA PRO A 579 -5.63 -32.11 49.31
C PRO A 579 -6.67 -32.43 48.20
N SER A 580 -6.26 -33.34 47.30
CA SER A 580 -7.01 -33.88 46.15
C SER A 580 -7.84 -35.12 46.48
N SER A 581 -8.72 -35.53 45.55
CA SER A 581 -9.23 -36.92 45.45
C SER A 581 -9.44 -37.33 43.98
N THR A 582 -9.42 -38.64 43.71
CA THR A 582 -9.41 -39.27 42.37
C THR A 582 -10.39 -40.46 42.30
N THR A 583 -10.39 -41.24 41.20
CA THR A 583 -11.03 -42.59 41.02
C THR A 583 -12.57 -42.63 40.97
N THR A 584 -13.27 -43.56 40.26
CA THR A 584 -12.92 -44.62 39.27
C THR A 584 -14.19 -44.96 38.42
N ALA A 585 -14.08 -45.80 37.38
CA ALA A 585 -15.06 -45.95 36.28
C ALA A 585 -15.89 -47.26 36.20
N SER A 586 -16.82 -47.28 35.22
CA SER A 586 -17.29 -48.43 34.40
C SER A 586 -18.44 -49.37 34.85
N SER A 587 -19.07 -50.01 33.83
CA SER A 587 -20.00 -51.18 33.84
C SER A 587 -21.50 -50.81 33.99
N SER A 588 -22.36 -50.92 32.96
CA SER A 588 -23.06 -52.12 32.37
C SER A 588 -24.32 -52.56 33.17
N THR A 589 -25.35 -53.29 32.68
CA THR A 589 -25.53 -54.18 31.51
C THR A 589 -27.05 -54.43 31.22
N THR A 590 -27.41 -54.93 30.01
CA THR A 590 -28.68 -55.67 29.64
C THR A 590 -30.06 -55.01 29.84
N THR A 591 -31.02 -54.92 28.88
CA THR A 591 -31.67 -55.88 27.93
C THR A 591 -32.91 -56.60 28.49
N SER A 592 -34.13 -56.30 27.97
CA SER A 592 -35.17 -57.29 27.53
C SER A 592 -36.52 -56.68 27.07
N THR A 593 -37.09 -57.30 26.03
CA THR A 593 -38.50 -57.49 25.57
C THR A 593 -39.69 -57.13 26.51
N SER A 594 -40.93 -56.83 26.04
CA SER A 594 -41.54 -56.71 24.69
C SER A 594 -43.06 -56.35 24.75
N SER A 595 -43.67 -55.98 23.61
CA SER A 595 -45.09 -56.23 23.16
C SER A 595 -45.84 -55.00 22.60
N THR A 596 -46.94 -55.24 21.88
CA THR A 596 -47.58 -54.35 20.88
C THR A 596 -49.05 -54.02 21.17
N ALA A 597 -49.51 -52.80 20.86
CA ALA A 597 -50.86 -52.55 20.29
C ALA A 597 -51.07 -51.13 19.68
N ALA A 598 -51.68 -51.10 18.49
CA ALA A 598 -52.66 -50.12 17.96
C ALA A 598 -52.47 -48.58 18.12
N THR A 599 -51.92 -47.98 17.07
CA THR A 599 -52.53 -46.92 16.24
C THR A 599 -53.41 -45.80 16.86
N SER A 600 -52.90 -44.57 16.86
CA SER A 600 -53.60 -43.36 16.35
C SER A 600 -52.62 -42.20 16.16
N SER A 601 -52.61 -41.56 15.00
CA SER A 601 -51.58 -40.59 14.60
C SER A 601 -52.05 -39.13 14.72
N THR A 602 -51.46 -38.37 15.65
CA THR A 602 -51.54 -36.91 15.71
C THR A 602 -50.14 -36.32 15.88
N THR A 603 -49.50 -35.97 14.76
CA THR A 603 -48.11 -35.48 14.72
C THR A 603 -48.02 -34.02 15.19
N SER A 604 -47.90 -33.81 16.50
CA SER A 604 -47.46 -32.54 17.07
C SER A 604 -45.93 -32.54 17.19
N THR A 605 -45.24 -32.31 16.07
CA THR A 605 -43.77 -32.22 16.03
C THR A 605 -43.31 -30.85 16.54
N THR A 606 -43.17 -30.71 17.85
CA THR A 606 -42.29 -29.67 18.40
C THR A 606 -40.86 -30.10 18.11
N ALA A 607 -40.29 -29.60 17.01
CA ALA A 607 -38.88 -29.82 16.71
C ALA A 607 -38.01 -29.22 17.82
N PRO A 608 -36.86 -29.83 18.16
CA PRO A 608 -35.86 -29.14 18.97
C PRO A 608 -35.41 -27.85 18.25
N PRO A 609 -35.00 -26.80 18.99
CA PRO A 609 -34.48 -25.58 18.36
C PRO A 609 -33.21 -25.90 17.57
N GLU A 610 -33.02 -25.21 16.45
CA GLU A 610 -31.91 -25.41 15.51
C GLU A 610 -30.55 -25.03 16.16
N CYS A 611 -30.59 -24.12 17.13
CA CYS A 611 -29.46 -23.59 17.86
C CYS A 611 -29.88 -23.21 19.29
N THR A 612 -28.92 -23.04 20.21
CA THR A 612 -29.14 -22.42 21.52
C THR A 612 -28.11 -21.31 21.77
N ALA A 613 -28.42 -20.39 22.69
CA ALA A 613 -27.53 -19.28 23.04
C ALA A 613 -26.18 -19.76 23.63
N ASP A 614 -26.17 -20.93 24.27
CA ASP A 614 -24.98 -21.54 24.87
C ASP A 614 -24.10 -22.29 23.86
N THR A 615 -24.55 -22.47 22.61
CA THR A 615 -23.78 -23.11 21.53
C THR A 615 -23.78 -22.31 20.22
N PRO A 616 -23.10 -21.14 20.14
CA PRO A 616 -23.13 -20.29 18.95
C PRO A 616 -22.67 -20.99 17.66
N GLY A 617 -21.65 -21.85 17.75
CA GLY A 617 -21.12 -22.61 16.61
C GLY A 617 -22.05 -23.68 16.01
N ALA A 618 -23.26 -23.87 16.56
CA ALA A 618 -24.31 -24.65 15.89
C ALA A 618 -25.02 -23.85 14.77
N CYS A 619 -24.65 -22.58 14.59
CA CYS A 619 -25.34 -21.61 13.75
C CYS A 619 -24.45 -20.99 12.66
N ASP A 620 -23.23 -21.50 12.52
CA ASP A 620 -22.20 -21.09 11.55
C ASP A 620 -22.56 -21.60 10.14
N ASP A 621 -22.83 -20.71 9.17
CA ASP A 621 -23.07 -21.09 7.76
C ASP A 621 -21.79 -21.18 6.91
N HIS A 622 -20.64 -20.93 7.53
CA HIS A 622 -19.31 -20.86 6.91
C HIS A 622 -19.14 -19.77 5.83
N ASP A 623 -20.05 -18.80 5.73
CA ASP A 623 -19.76 -17.51 5.08
C ASP A 623 -19.05 -16.58 6.08
N LEU A 624 -17.79 -16.25 5.82
CA LEU A 624 -17.02 -15.33 6.67
C LEU A 624 -17.64 -13.91 6.74
N CYS A 625 -18.60 -13.58 5.88
CA CYS A 625 -19.24 -12.26 5.76
C CYS A 625 -20.70 -12.21 6.23
N THR A 626 -21.18 -13.25 6.90
CA THR A 626 -22.43 -13.23 7.70
C THR A 626 -22.11 -12.96 9.18
N ARG A 627 -23.12 -12.47 9.91
CA ARG A 627 -23.14 -12.44 11.37
C ARG A 627 -24.18 -13.43 11.84
N ASP A 628 -23.69 -14.60 12.21
CA ASP A 628 -24.52 -15.73 12.60
C ASP A 628 -25.00 -15.59 14.03
N THR A 629 -26.33 -15.49 14.16
CA THR A 629 -26.98 -15.24 15.45
C THR A 629 -28.14 -16.19 15.66
N CYS A 630 -28.13 -16.89 16.79
CA CYS A 630 -29.25 -17.72 17.20
C CYS A 630 -30.36 -16.85 17.82
N VAL A 631 -31.44 -16.62 17.08
CA VAL A 631 -32.57 -15.79 17.53
C VAL A 631 -33.78 -16.68 17.76
N ALA A 632 -34.21 -16.78 19.03
CA ALA A 632 -35.36 -17.58 19.45
C ALA A 632 -35.34 -19.06 18.99
N GLY A 633 -34.15 -19.67 18.92
CA GLY A 633 -33.96 -21.07 18.53
C GLY A 633 -33.96 -21.33 17.02
N ARG A 634 -33.78 -20.28 16.20
CA ARG A 634 -33.53 -20.33 14.76
C ARG A 634 -32.26 -19.59 14.41
N CYS A 635 -31.61 -19.99 13.32
CA CYS A 635 -30.45 -19.27 12.82
C CYS A 635 -30.82 -18.07 11.96
N VAL A 636 -30.09 -16.96 12.20
CA VAL A 636 -30.19 -15.71 11.47
C VAL A 636 -28.79 -15.33 11.01
N HIS A 637 -28.51 -15.65 9.75
CA HIS A 637 -27.29 -15.32 9.03
C HIS A 637 -27.44 -13.89 8.47
N ALA A 638 -27.05 -12.90 9.26
CA ALA A 638 -27.22 -11.49 8.88
C ALA A 638 -26.00 -11.01 8.07
N PRO A 639 -26.08 -10.81 6.74
CA PRO A 639 -24.92 -10.37 5.97
C PRO A 639 -24.39 -9.03 6.49
N LEU A 640 -23.06 -8.88 6.49
CA LEU A 640 -22.42 -7.58 6.67
C LEU A 640 -22.94 -6.59 5.62
N ALA A 641 -22.90 -5.30 5.93
CA ALA A 641 -23.49 -4.25 5.10
C ALA A 641 -22.46 -3.15 4.80
N SER A 642 -22.68 -2.41 3.71
CA SER A 642 -21.81 -1.31 3.29
C SER A 642 -20.36 -1.78 3.03
N PHE A 643 -19.37 -0.92 3.25
CA PHE A 643 -17.95 -1.23 3.05
C PHE A 643 -17.47 -2.46 3.82
N ASP A 644 -18.03 -2.76 4.99
CA ASP A 644 -17.63 -3.90 5.82
C ASP A 644 -17.90 -5.24 5.12
N ALA A 645 -18.96 -5.31 4.30
CA ALA A 645 -19.24 -6.46 3.42
C ALA A 645 -18.14 -6.65 2.38
N VAL A 646 -17.81 -5.56 1.66
CA VAL A 646 -16.79 -5.57 0.61
C VAL A 646 -15.42 -5.96 1.18
N LEU A 647 -15.03 -5.36 2.31
CA LEU A 647 -13.74 -5.63 2.96
C LEU A 647 -13.66 -7.10 3.38
N CYS A 648 -14.73 -7.67 3.94
CA CYS A 648 -14.78 -9.10 4.24
C CYS A 648 -14.65 -9.98 2.98
N ARG A 649 -15.34 -9.64 1.87
CA ARG A 649 -15.24 -10.39 0.61
C ARG A 649 -13.81 -10.33 0.03
N LEU A 650 -13.12 -9.19 0.18
CA LEU A 650 -11.72 -9.02 -0.21
C LEU A 650 -10.77 -9.81 0.70
N ASP A 651 -10.97 -9.79 2.03
CA ASP A 651 -10.20 -10.59 2.98
C ASP A 651 -10.39 -12.10 2.71
N GLY A 652 -11.60 -12.51 2.33
CA GLY A 652 -11.90 -13.86 1.84
C GLY A 652 -11.20 -14.24 0.53
N LEU A 653 -10.97 -13.29 -0.40
CA LEU A 653 -10.14 -13.52 -1.58
C LEU A 653 -8.68 -13.74 -1.19
N THR A 654 -8.13 -12.88 -0.33
CA THR A 654 -6.74 -12.99 0.16
C THR A 654 -6.52 -14.32 0.88
N ALA A 655 -7.41 -14.71 1.79
CA ALA A 655 -7.37 -16.00 2.46
C ALA A 655 -7.49 -17.19 1.48
N ALA A 656 -8.34 -17.09 0.45
CA ALA A 656 -8.47 -18.13 -0.57
C ALA A 656 -7.25 -18.27 -1.49
N MET A 657 -6.47 -17.19 -1.70
CA MET A 657 -5.19 -17.25 -2.43
C MET A 657 -4.06 -17.76 -1.55
N GLN A 658 -3.92 -17.27 -0.31
CA GLN A 658 -2.90 -17.73 0.64
C GLN A 658 -3.05 -19.21 1.01
N ALA A 659 -4.29 -19.71 1.11
CA ALA A 659 -4.57 -21.14 1.34
C ALA A 659 -4.33 -22.02 0.10
N ALA A 660 -4.14 -21.44 -1.09
CA ALA A 660 -3.88 -22.18 -2.31
C ALA A 660 -2.36 -22.34 -2.54
N PRO A 661 -1.88 -23.52 -2.98
CA PRO A 661 -0.49 -23.65 -3.42
C PRO A 661 -0.31 -22.83 -4.70
N ALA A 662 0.79 -22.08 -4.80
CA ALA A 662 1.06 -21.16 -5.92
C ALA A 662 0.89 -21.76 -7.33
N THR A 663 1.12 -23.07 -7.49
CA THR A 663 0.89 -23.80 -8.74
C THR A 663 -0.59 -23.84 -9.16
N ALA A 664 -1.53 -23.81 -8.21
CA ALA A 664 -2.97 -23.75 -8.46
C ALA A 664 -3.46 -22.36 -8.90
N VAL A 665 -2.66 -21.30 -8.70
CA VAL A 665 -2.96 -19.91 -9.10
C VAL A 665 -2.12 -19.44 -10.32
N GLY A 666 -1.33 -20.33 -10.92
CA GLY A 666 -0.53 -20.07 -12.13
C GLY A 666 0.97 -19.79 -11.90
N GLY A 667 1.46 -20.02 -10.68
CA GLY A 667 2.82 -19.74 -10.21
C GLY A 667 2.87 -18.57 -9.20
N SER A 668 3.93 -18.47 -8.40
CA SER A 668 4.05 -17.48 -7.31
C SER A 668 3.85 -16.05 -7.79
N ARG A 669 4.44 -15.65 -8.92
CA ARG A 669 4.20 -14.32 -9.51
C ARG A 669 2.74 -14.07 -9.94
N SER A 670 2.01 -15.14 -10.30
CA SER A 670 0.59 -15.06 -10.70
C SER A 670 -0.30 -14.91 -9.46
N GLN A 671 0.02 -15.64 -8.40
CA GLN A 671 -0.56 -15.46 -7.06
C GLN A 671 -0.31 -14.05 -6.54
N HIS A 672 0.96 -13.63 -6.43
CA HIS A 672 1.33 -12.31 -5.90
C HIS A 672 0.65 -11.17 -6.68
N LYS A 673 0.68 -11.21 -8.03
CA LYS A 673 0.01 -10.19 -8.85
C LYS A 673 -1.53 -10.15 -8.69
N LEU A 674 -2.15 -11.25 -8.26
CA LEU A 674 -3.58 -11.30 -7.90
C LEU A 674 -3.80 -10.78 -6.47
N GLU A 675 -2.93 -11.12 -5.52
CA GLU A 675 -2.91 -10.61 -4.15
C GLU A 675 -2.74 -9.08 -4.12
N THR A 676 -1.70 -8.53 -4.75
CA THR A 676 -1.53 -7.06 -4.91
C THR A 676 -2.74 -6.40 -5.58
N GLY A 677 -3.44 -7.12 -6.47
CA GLY A 677 -4.67 -6.66 -7.09
C GLY A 677 -5.84 -6.52 -6.11
N VAL A 678 -5.98 -7.48 -5.19
CA VAL A 678 -6.96 -7.46 -4.09
C VAL A 678 -6.58 -6.42 -3.04
N ASP A 679 -5.30 -6.33 -2.65
CA ASP A 679 -4.81 -5.33 -1.68
C ASP A 679 -5.04 -3.90 -2.17
N ARG A 680 -4.78 -3.64 -3.46
CA ARG A 680 -5.09 -2.34 -4.08
C ARG A 680 -6.60 -2.08 -4.14
N ALA A 681 -7.43 -3.09 -4.40
CA ALA A 681 -8.90 -2.95 -4.31
C ALA A 681 -9.37 -2.68 -2.87
N ARG A 682 -8.73 -3.29 -1.87
CA ARG A 682 -8.95 -3.09 -0.42
C ARG A 682 -8.58 -1.67 0.00
N ALA A 683 -7.42 -1.18 -0.40
CA ALA A 683 -6.98 0.19 -0.15
C ALA A 683 -7.97 1.23 -0.71
N PHE A 684 -8.43 1.06 -1.96
CA PHE A 684 -9.46 1.94 -2.53
C PHE A 684 -10.84 1.79 -1.86
N THR A 685 -11.16 0.61 -1.32
CA THR A 685 -12.41 0.39 -0.56
C THR A 685 -12.36 1.12 0.79
N VAL A 686 -11.24 1.04 1.53
CA VAL A 686 -11.02 1.79 2.78
C VAL A 686 -11.00 3.30 2.52
N ALA A 687 -10.31 3.77 1.48
CA ALA A 687 -10.34 5.17 1.07
C ALA A 687 -11.76 5.63 0.68
N GLY A 688 -12.56 4.76 0.05
CA GLY A 688 -13.97 4.99 -0.23
C GLY A 688 -14.85 5.08 1.01
N GLN A 689 -14.52 4.34 2.07
CA GLN A 689 -15.20 4.36 3.37
C GLN A 689 -14.95 5.65 4.16
N ALA A 690 -13.75 6.22 4.04
CA ALA A 690 -13.40 7.52 4.62
C ALA A 690 -13.94 8.72 3.82
N ALA A 691 -14.11 8.56 2.50
CA ALA A 691 -14.52 9.63 1.59
C ALA A 691 -16.05 9.89 1.55
N GLN A 692 -16.45 11.05 1.03
CA GLN A 692 -17.85 11.45 0.83
C GLN A 692 -18.11 11.97 -0.59
N GLY A 693 -19.38 12.02 -1.00
CA GLY A 693 -19.83 12.55 -2.30
C GLY A 693 -19.09 11.96 -3.52
N ARG A 694 -18.76 12.82 -4.49
CA ARG A 694 -18.03 12.44 -5.72
C ARG A 694 -16.70 11.73 -5.43
N ARG A 695 -16.04 12.04 -4.31
CA ARG A 695 -14.75 11.44 -3.92
C ARG A 695 -14.93 9.98 -3.52
N ARG A 696 -15.99 9.66 -2.75
CA ARG A 696 -16.44 8.27 -2.49
C ARG A 696 -16.75 7.54 -3.80
N THR A 697 -17.53 8.15 -4.69
CA THR A 697 -17.85 7.59 -6.02
C THR A 697 -16.58 7.28 -6.84
N ARG A 698 -15.55 8.13 -6.80
CA ARG A 698 -14.26 7.90 -7.50
C ARG A 698 -13.44 6.79 -6.86
N GLN A 699 -13.31 6.73 -5.53
CA GLN A 699 -12.55 5.66 -4.86
C GLN A 699 -13.24 4.30 -4.99
N VAL A 700 -14.57 4.23 -4.83
CA VAL A 700 -15.36 3.02 -5.16
C VAL A 700 -15.19 2.63 -6.64
N GLY A 701 -15.10 3.61 -7.54
CA GLY A 701 -14.77 3.37 -8.95
C GLY A 701 -13.37 2.76 -9.17
N LYS A 702 -12.34 3.22 -8.45
CA LYS A 702 -10.99 2.64 -8.48
C LYS A 702 -10.97 1.21 -7.91
N ALA A 703 -11.71 0.95 -6.83
CA ALA A 703 -11.89 -0.40 -6.28
C ALA A 703 -12.54 -1.35 -7.29
N GLN A 704 -13.65 -0.91 -7.92
CA GLN A 704 -14.33 -1.65 -8.99
C GLN A 704 -13.41 -1.93 -10.20
N GLN A 705 -12.54 -0.99 -10.58
CA GLN A 705 -11.57 -1.19 -11.67
C GLN A 705 -10.52 -2.25 -11.34
N LYS A 706 -9.96 -2.26 -10.12
CA LYS A 706 -8.97 -3.27 -9.70
C LYS A 706 -9.63 -4.66 -9.54
N LEU A 707 -10.85 -4.74 -9.00
CA LEU A 707 -11.65 -5.99 -8.98
C LEU A 707 -12.02 -6.50 -10.37
N ALA A 708 -12.42 -5.64 -11.30
CA ALA A 708 -12.67 -6.03 -12.68
C ALA A 708 -11.39 -6.56 -13.36
N ALA A 709 -10.24 -5.93 -13.14
CA ALA A 709 -8.95 -6.42 -13.63
C ALA A 709 -8.58 -7.79 -13.03
N PHE A 710 -8.85 -8.01 -11.73
CA PHE A 710 -8.70 -9.30 -11.05
C PHE A 710 -9.61 -10.37 -11.69
N ILE A 711 -10.91 -10.10 -11.86
CA ILE A 711 -11.88 -11.01 -12.49
C ILE A 711 -11.42 -11.40 -13.91
N HIS A 712 -11.02 -10.41 -14.72
CA HIS A 712 -10.47 -10.65 -16.07
C HIS A 712 -9.17 -11.48 -16.03
N ALA A 713 -8.30 -11.28 -15.03
CA ALA A 713 -7.09 -12.07 -14.86
C ALA A 713 -7.38 -13.52 -14.47
N VAL A 714 -8.30 -13.76 -13.52
CA VAL A 714 -8.72 -15.12 -13.12
C VAL A 714 -9.41 -15.86 -14.28
N GLN A 715 -10.33 -15.21 -14.99
CA GLN A 715 -10.95 -15.77 -16.21
C GLN A 715 -9.93 -16.05 -17.33
N LYS A 716 -8.87 -15.25 -17.46
CA LYS A 716 -7.76 -15.47 -18.41
C LYS A 716 -6.86 -16.64 -17.96
N GLY A 717 -6.65 -16.81 -16.65
CA GLY A 717 -5.94 -17.94 -16.05
C GLY A 717 -6.69 -19.26 -16.23
N LEU A 718 -7.99 -19.29 -15.95
CA LEU A 718 -8.88 -20.45 -16.17
C LEU A 718 -8.90 -20.87 -17.66
N ARG A 719 -9.15 -19.94 -18.58
CA ARG A 719 -9.12 -20.23 -20.04
C ARG A 719 -7.76 -20.76 -20.52
N ARG A 720 -6.66 -20.35 -19.89
CA ARG A 720 -5.30 -20.84 -20.18
C ARG A 720 -4.90 -22.08 -19.37
N LYS A 721 -5.82 -22.68 -18.60
CA LYS A 721 -5.59 -23.82 -17.69
C LYS A 721 -4.42 -23.60 -16.71
N LYS A 722 -4.17 -22.34 -16.33
CA LYS A 722 -3.14 -21.95 -15.35
C LYS A 722 -3.66 -21.82 -13.92
N ILE A 723 -4.96 -21.57 -13.76
CA ILE A 723 -5.64 -21.57 -12.45
C ILE A 723 -6.50 -22.84 -12.37
N GLN A 724 -6.53 -23.50 -11.21
CA GLN A 724 -7.40 -24.66 -10.99
C GLN A 724 -8.89 -24.28 -11.11
N PRO A 725 -9.76 -25.12 -11.71
CA PRO A 725 -11.16 -24.79 -11.92
C PRO A 725 -11.90 -24.37 -10.65
N ASP A 726 -11.77 -25.15 -9.58
CA ASP A 726 -12.55 -24.98 -8.35
C ASP A 726 -12.09 -23.75 -7.55
N LEU A 727 -10.78 -23.53 -7.48
CA LEU A 727 -10.20 -22.31 -6.91
C LEU A 727 -10.62 -21.07 -7.71
N GLY A 728 -10.50 -21.12 -9.04
CA GLY A 728 -10.89 -20.00 -9.90
C GLY A 728 -12.38 -19.69 -9.82
N ALA A 729 -13.24 -20.71 -9.67
CA ALA A 729 -14.67 -20.53 -9.42
C ALA A 729 -14.93 -19.84 -8.06
N ARG A 730 -14.23 -20.26 -6.99
CA ARG A 730 -14.33 -19.62 -5.66
C ARG A 730 -13.86 -18.16 -5.69
N LEU A 731 -12.72 -17.89 -6.32
CA LEU A 731 -12.18 -16.53 -6.46
C LEU A 731 -13.09 -15.63 -7.31
N LEU A 732 -13.71 -16.15 -8.37
CA LEU A 732 -14.70 -15.38 -9.13
C LEU A 732 -15.97 -15.13 -8.31
N SER A 733 -16.52 -16.13 -7.62
CA SER A 733 -17.70 -15.97 -6.78
C SER A 733 -17.53 -14.91 -5.68
N LEU A 734 -16.36 -14.85 -5.06
CA LEU A 734 -16.04 -13.84 -4.04
C LEU A 734 -15.82 -12.44 -4.65
N ALA A 735 -15.16 -12.34 -5.80
CA ALA A 735 -14.92 -11.06 -6.48
C ALA A 735 -16.19 -10.47 -7.12
N ASP A 736 -17.06 -11.30 -7.71
CA ASP A 736 -18.35 -10.89 -8.25
C ASP A 736 -19.31 -10.46 -7.12
N ALA A 737 -19.27 -11.11 -5.95
CA ALA A 737 -19.97 -10.64 -4.75
C ALA A 737 -19.44 -9.28 -4.26
N ALA A 738 -18.12 -9.11 -4.12
CA ALA A 738 -17.51 -7.83 -3.75
C ALA A 738 -17.86 -6.70 -4.74
N MET A 739 -17.95 -7.01 -6.03
CA MET A 739 -18.40 -6.08 -7.08
C MET A 739 -19.88 -5.70 -6.94
N ALA A 740 -20.75 -6.66 -6.59
CA ALA A 740 -22.16 -6.40 -6.31
C ALA A 740 -22.34 -5.52 -5.06
N ASP A 741 -21.60 -5.79 -3.99
CA ASP A 741 -21.62 -5.02 -2.74
C ASP A 741 -21.06 -3.59 -2.93
N LEU A 742 -20.06 -3.40 -3.81
CA LEU A 742 -19.54 -2.07 -4.19
C LEU A 742 -20.52 -1.26 -5.05
N ALA A 743 -21.40 -1.91 -5.83
CA ALA A 743 -22.28 -1.23 -6.78
C ALA A 743 -23.18 -0.14 -6.12
N PRO A 744 -23.95 -0.40 -5.05
CA PRO A 744 -24.75 0.62 -4.39
C PRO A 744 -23.90 1.69 -3.67
N LEU A 745 -22.67 1.37 -3.27
CA LEU A 745 -21.79 2.32 -2.56
C LEU A 745 -21.23 3.42 -3.46
N ARG A 746 -21.29 3.21 -4.78
CA ARG A 746 -20.94 4.19 -5.82
C ARG A 746 -22.00 5.28 -5.97
N THR A 747 -23.26 4.95 -5.69
CA THR A 747 -24.45 5.81 -5.77
C THR A 747 -25.01 6.09 -4.38
N GLY A 748 -24.14 6.45 -3.44
CA GLY A 748 -24.57 6.94 -2.13
C GLY A 748 -25.36 8.25 -2.23
N PRO A 749 -26.21 8.57 -1.22
CA PRO A 749 -26.95 9.82 -1.15
C PRO A 749 -26.05 11.05 -0.97
#